data_AF-A0A401KY55-F1
#
_entry.id   AF-A0A401KY55-F1
#
_cell.length_a   1.000
_cell.length_b   1.000
_cell.length_c   1.000
_cell.angle_alpha   90.00
_cell.angle_beta   90.00
_cell.angle_gamma   90.00
#
_symmetry.space_group_name_H-M   'P 1'
#
loop_
_entity.id
_entity.type
_entity.pdbx_description
1 polymer ?
#
loop_
_entity_poly.entity_id
_entity_poly.type
_entity_poly.pdbx_seq_one_letter_code
_entity_poly.pdbx_strand_id
1 'polypeptide(L)'
;MPFIGKQTDLHTLPSFGHGIAGIMAGTTVSFIAAPVEHVKARLQIQYSADKSKRLYSGPIDCVRKMLRTHGIAGLYRGLCATMVFRSFFFFWWGSYDVLTRLMKEKTSLSAPAINFWAGGISAQVFWITSYPSDVVKQRLMTDPMGGALGDGQRRFQWWKDAAVEVYRERGWRGYWRGFVPCFLRAFPANAMALVAFEGVMRWLPIEFSSQPIQRARSWGASHSRDSSIWPGATAACGDASPNAATAAPSTTLCNPWNKSFGFLSTKESSLTDPNRALSPSRRARSIPPPPYPIAQFNHNHHLDCEPPPFSLNQQTATMAVARSMRRTSPITVFLAALLAFGFLCFLLSPSSSAAAAAPVTDSSSQLRREDAAEHPLSPPTKPFLKSQAVREDGLKAPPPVMHYNLNELSSTSESIKKGERVLILTPLARFYQEFWDNVVKLSYPHELISIGFIVPNTKDGHAAVTALEQAISETQSGPIDSRFASISILRQDFDPPIQSQDEKERHKMSNQKARRESMSRARNSLLFTTLGPSTSWVLWLDSDIVETPATLIQDLTAHNRPVIVPNCFQRYYNKDTKKMDVRPYDFNSWIDSSTAEQLAETMGPDEILLEGYAELPTYRTLMAYMANSGAPRPSREIELDGVGGTALLVKADVHRDGAMFPAFPFYHLVETEGFAKMAKRLGYSVYGLPDYFVYHYNE
;
A
#
# COMPACT_ATOMS: atom_id res chain seq x y z
N MET A 1 -37.79 26.73 3.45
CA MET A 1 -37.08 25.56 4.05
C MET A 1 -37.15 24.41 3.06
N PRO A 2 -36.08 23.64 2.82
CA PRO A 2 -36.08 22.57 1.81
C PRO A 2 -36.81 21.28 2.24
N PHE A 3 -37.14 21.12 3.52
CA PHE A 3 -37.79 19.91 4.06
C PHE A 3 -39.32 19.88 3.91
N ILE A 4 -39.93 20.93 3.35
CA ILE A 4 -41.39 21.05 3.18
C ILE A 4 -41.70 21.33 1.70
N GLY A 5 -41.81 20.25 0.92
CA GLY A 5 -42.27 20.27 -0.47
C GLY A 5 -43.64 19.61 -0.60
N LYS A 6 -44.48 20.06 -1.54
CA LYS A 6 -45.78 19.42 -1.81
C LYS A 6 -45.55 18.01 -2.36
N GLN A 7 -46.27 17.04 -1.81
CA GLN A 7 -46.25 15.66 -2.28
C GLN A 7 -47.05 15.53 -3.58
N THR A 8 -46.37 15.19 -4.67
CA THR A 8 -46.97 14.96 -6.01
C THR A 8 -47.18 13.48 -6.32
N ASP A 9 -46.60 12.57 -5.53
CA ASP A 9 -46.67 11.13 -5.76
C ASP A 9 -46.91 10.38 -4.44
N LEU A 10 -47.94 9.52 -4.43
CA LEU A 10 -48.41 8.77 -3.25
C LEU A 10 -47.51 7.59 -2.91
N HIS A 11 -46.67 7.13 -3.83
CA HIS A 11 -45.77 5.98 -3.60
C HIS A 11 -44.38 6.36 -3.08
N THR A 12 -43.93 7.63 -3.23
CA THR A 12 -42.62 8.06 -2.70
C THR A 12 -42.73 8.56 -1.27
N LEU A 13 -41.83 8.13 -0.37
CA LEU A 13 -41.65 8.83 0.89
C LEU A 13 -41.09 10.24 0.62
N PRO A 14 -41.55 11.29 1.31
CA PRO A 14 -40.93 12.60 1.24
C PRO A 14 -39.54 12.57 1.91
N SER A 15 -38.64 13.51 1.58
CA SER A 15 -37.28 13.54 2.13
C SER A 15 -37.22 13.62 3.65
N PHE A 16 -38.23 14.24 4.28
CA PHE A 16 -38.40 14.22 5.73
C PHE A 16 -38.68 12.80 6.25
N GLY A 17 -39.53 12.03 5.54
CA GLY A 17 -39.83 10.62 5.85
C GLY A 17 -38.61 9.71 5.71
N HIS A 18 -37.79 9.91 4.67
CA HIS A 18 -36.48 9.26 4.56
C HIS A 18 -35.56 9.58 5.75
N GLY A 19 -35.57 10.84 6.22
CA GLY A 19 -34.85 11.24 7.44
C GLY A 19 -35.35 10.49 8.69
N ILE A 20 -36.66 10.44 8.93
CA ILE A 20 -37.24 9.73 10.08
C ILE A 20 -36.96 8.22 10.01
N ALA A 21 -37.07 7.59 8.84
CA ALA A 21 -36.66 6.21 8.63
C ALA A 21 -35.17 5.99 8.97
N GLY A 22 -34.32 6.96 8.63
CA GLY A 22 -32.91 7.01 9.05
C GLY A 22 -32.71 6.98 10.57
N ILE A 23 -33.50 7.75 11.33
CA ILE A 23 -33.48 7.73 12.82
C ILE A 23 -33.90 6.36 13.33
N MET A 24 -34.98 5.77 12.80
CA MET A 24 -35.48 4.47 13.23
C MET A 24 -34.45 3.36 12.97
N ALA A 25 -33.90 3.29 11.75
CA ALA A 25 -32.85 2.34 11.39
C ALA A 25 -31.59 2.54 12.24
N GLY A 26 -31.18 3.79 12.47
CA GLY A 26 -30.06 4.18 13.33
C GLY A 26 -30.26 3.76 14.79
N THR A 27 -31.49 3.84 15.30
CA THR A 27 -31.85 3.41 16.66
C THR A 27 -31.80 1.89 16.79
N THR A 28 -32.44 1.15 15.88
CA THR A 28 -32.45 -0.32 15.88
C THR A 28 -31.04 -0.90 15.77
N VAL A 29 -30.22 -0.41 14.84
CA VAL A 29 -28.84 -0.92 14.67
C VAL A 29 -27.93 -0.55 15.85
N SER A 30 -28.25 0.49 16.65
CA SER A 30 -27.46 0.85 17.83
C SER A 30 -27.39 -0.26 18.88
N PHE A 31 -28.41 -1.11 19.01
CA PHE A 31 -28.38 -2.24 19.95
C PHE A 31 -27.33 -3.29 19.57
N ILE A 32 -27.11 -3.54 18.28
CA ILE A 32 -26.06 -4.48 17.82
C ILE A 32 -24.70 -3.77 17.73
N ALA A 33 -24.69 -2.51 17.30
CA ALA A 33 -23.45 -1.77 17.04
C ALA A 33 -22.77 -1.23 18.30
N ALA A 34 -23.50 -0.76 19.32
CA ALA A 34 -22.92 -0.21 20.54
C ALA A 34 -21.94 -1.15 21.27
N PRO A 35 -22.24 -2.44 21.52
CA PRO A 35 -21.28 -3.35 22.16
C PRO A 35 -20.03 -3.59 21.29
N VAL A 36 -20.18 -3.68 19.97
CA VAL A 36 -19.07 -3.89 19.03
C VAL A 36 -18.20 -2.64 18.90
N GLU A 37 -18.80 -1.44 18.82
CA GLU A 37 -18.09 -0.16 18.81
C GLU A 37 -17.35 0.09 20.13
N HIS A 38 -17.95 -0.27 21.27
CA HIS A 38 -17.30 -0.12 22.59
C HIS A 38 -16.06 -1.01 22.70
N VAL A 39 -16.16 -2.31 22.35
CA VAL A 39 -15.01 -3.23 22.30
C VAL A 39 -13.94 -2.74 21.32
N LYS A 40 -14.34 -2.27 20.14
CA LYS A 40 -13.43 -1.71 19.14
C LYS A 40 -12.69 -0.48 19.66
N ALA A 41 -13.38 0.48 20.27
CA ALA A 41 -12.77 1.70 20.81
C ALA A 41 -11.74 1.40 21.91
N ARG A 42 -12.06 0.45 22.80
CA ARG A 42 -11.14 -0.03 23.84
C ARG A 42 -9.87 -0.66 23.26
N LEU A 43 -10.01 -1.55 22.27
CA LEU A 43 -8.86 -2.12 21.57
C LEU A 43 -8.05 -1.06 20.82
N GLN A 44 -8.71 -0.09 20.18
CA GLN A 44 -8.04 0.99 19.43
C GLN A 44 -7.16 1.87 20.32
N ILE A 45 -7.56 2.18 21.56
CA ILE A 45 -6.66 2.83 22.52
C ILE A 45 -5.52 1.90 22.96
N GLN A 46 -5.79 0.61 23.14
CA GLN A 46 -4.74 -0.32 23.57
C GLN A 46 -3.61 -0.50 22.53
N TYR A 47 -3.86 -0.24 21.24
CA TYR A 47 -2.76 -0.17 20.26
C TYR A 47 -1.76 0.96 20.55
N SER A 48 -2.16 2.00 21.29
CA SER A 48 -1.30 3.08 21.80
C SER A 48 -0.65 2.77 23.16
N ALA A 49 -0.85 1.58 23.73
CA ALA A 49 -0.25 1.15 24.99
C ALA A 49 0.86 0.10 24.78
N ASP A 50 1.88 0.15 25.64
CA ASP A 50 3.01 -0.78 25.65
C ASP A 50 2.56 -2.24 25.59
N LYS A 51 3.29 -3.10 24.88
CA LYS A 51 2.97 -4.53 24.77
C LYS A 51 2.77 -5.22 26.13
N SER A 52 3.53 -4.80 27.15
CA SER A 52 3.46 -5.28 28.54
C SER A 52 2.28 -4.73 29.35
N LYS A 53 1.64 -3.63 28.91
CA LYS A 53 0.51 -2.96 29.60
C LYS A 53 -0.84 -3.23 28.92
N ARG A 54 -0.93 -4.24 28.04
CA ARG A 54 -2.15 -4.59 27.30
C ARG A 54 -3.14 -5.35 28.18
N LEU A 55 -4.22 -4.68 28.57
CA LEU A 55 -5.33 -5.21 29.37
C LEU A 55 -6.09 -6.37 28.70
N TYR A 56 -6.09 -6.45 27.36
CA TYR A 56 -6.86 -7.39 26.55
C TYR A 56 -5.96 -8.09 25.52
N SER A 57 -6.02 -9.42 25.40
CA SER A 57 -5.30 -10.15 24.35
C SER A 57 -5.98 -10.07 22.97
N GLY A 58 -7.28 -9.75 22.91
CA GLY A 58 -8.05 -9.60 21.68
C GLY A 58 -9.53 -9.26 21.94
N PRO A 59 -10.39 -9.22 20.90
CA PRO A 59 -11.80 -8.84 21.03
C PRO A 59 -12.59 -9.73 21.99
N ILE A 60 -12.40 -11.05 21.90
CA ILE A 60 -13.09 -12.03 22.75
C ILE A 60 -12.67 -11.87 24.21
N ASP A 61 -11.39 -11.58 24.47
CA ASP A 61 -10.87 -11.33 25.82
C ASP A 61 -11.36 -9.99 26.39
N CYS A 62 -11.44 -8.93 25.57
CA CYS A 62 -12.05 -7.66 25.95
C CYS A 62 -13.53 -7.83 26.34
N VAL A 63 -14.32 -8.57 25.54
CA VAL A 63 -15.71 -8.92 25.88
C VAL A 63 -15.77 -9.72 27.18
N ARG A 64 -14.95 -10.77 27.32
CA ARG A 64 -14.92 -11.64 28.50
C ARG A 64 -14.58 -10.88 29.78
N LYS A 65 -13.56 -10.01 29.76
CA LYS A 65 -13.13 -9.20 30.90
C LYS A 65 -14.16 -8.13 31.27
N MET A 66 -14.76 -7.47 30.28
CA MET A 66 -15.82 -6.48 30.51
C MET A 66 -17.10 -7.12 31.09
N LEU A 67 -17.55 -8.26 30.54
CA LEU A 67 -18.71 -8.98 31.08
C LEU A 67 -18.45 -9.53 32.49
N ARG A 68 -17.24 -10.03 32.80
CA ARG A 68 -16.89 -10.52 34.15
C ARG A 68 -16.79 -9.42 35.20
N THR A 69 -16.42 -8.20 34.83
CA THR A 69 -16.18 -7.11 35.79
C THR A 69 -17.35 -6.13 35.92
N HIS A 70 -18.10 -5.89 34.83
CA HIS A 70 -19.14 -4.87 34.75
C HIS A 70 -20.46 -5.37 34.12
N GLY A 71 -20.55 -6.66 33.81
CA GLY A 71 -21.75 -7.28 33.23
C GLY A 71 -22.17 -6.71 31.87
N ILE A 72 -23.42 -6.98 31.50
CA ILE A 72 -24.02 -6.49 30.26
C ILE A 72 -24.13 -4.96 30.28
N ALA A 73 -24.39 -4.35 31.44
CA ALA A 73 -24.46 -2.90 31.59
C ALA A 73 -23.13 -2.20 31.25
N GLY A 74 -21.98 -2.77 31.63
CA GLY A 74 -20.67 -2.30 31.22
C GLY A 74 -20.47 -2.38 29.71
N LEU A 75 -20.77 -3.54 29.12
CA LEU A 75 -20.69 -3.75 27.66
C LEU A 75 -21.51 -2.70 26.88
N TYR A 76 -22.72 -2.38 27.35
CA TYR A 76 -23.64 -1.42 26.72
C TYR A 76 -23.47 0.04 27.14
N ARG A 77 -22.43 0.41 27.92
CA ARG A 77 -22.17 1.77 28.43
C ARG A 77 -22.26 2.87 27.35
N GLY A 78 -21.84 2.58 26.12
CA GLY A 78 -21.88 3.51 24.99
C GLY A 78 -23.24 3.69 24.31
N LEU A 79 -24.28 2.92 24.66
CA LEU A 79 -25.52 2.81 23.88
C LEU A 79 -26.24 4.16 23.67
N CYS A 80 -26.45 4.95 24.73
CA CYS A 80 -27.16 6.23 24.61
C CYS A 80 -26.41 7.23 23.71
N ALA A 81 -25.08 7.33 23.84
CA ALA A 81 -24.27 8.18 22.96
C ALA A 81 -24.24 7.64 21.51
N THR A 82 -24.36 6.32 21.34
CA THR A 82 -24.48 5.67 20.02
C THR A 82 -25.80 6.00 19.34
N MET A 83 -26.91 6.01 20.09
CA MET A 83 -28.23 6.42 19.60
C MET A 83 -28.26 7.91 19.23
N VAL A 84 -27.68 8.78 20.06
CA VAL A 84 -27.57 10.22 19.74
C VAL A 84 -26.68 10.46 18.50
N PHE A 85 -25.59 9.71 18.33
CA PHE A 85 -24.78 9.76 17.11
C PHE A 85 -25.55 9.25 15.87
N ARG A 86 -26.36 8.20 16.02
CA ARG A 86 -27.12 7.61 14.89
C ARG A 86 -28.43 8.33 14.55
N SER A 87 -28.98 9.19 15.41
CA SER A 87 -30.13 10.04 15.02
C SER A 87 -29.76 11.02 13.89
N PHE A 88 -28.49 11.40 13.75
CA PHE A 88 -27.99 12.17 12.61
C PHE A 88 -28.07 11.43 11.26
N PHE A 89 -28.41 10.14 11.23
CA PHE A 89 -28.83 9.45 10.00
C PHE A 89 -30.04 10.13 9.33
N PHE A 90 -30.81 10.95 10.07
CA PHE A 90 -31.78 11.88 9.50
C PHE A 90 -31.18 12.76 8.38
N PHE A 91 -30.04 13.38 8.65
CA PHE A 91 -29.36 14.26 7.69
C PHE A 91 -28.70 13.46 6.57
N TRP A 92 -28.24 12.24 6.84
CA TRP A 92 -27.70 11.35 5.80
C TRP A 92 -28.79 10.99 4.78
N TRP A 93 -29.85 10.28 5.20
CA TRP A 93 -30.89 9.79 4.29
C TRP A 93 -31.76 10.91 3.72
N GLY A 94 -32.03 11.96 4.51
CA GLY A 94 -32.72 13.15 4.02
C GLY A 94 -31.94 13.90 2.94
N SER A 95 -30.63 14.09 3.10
CA SER A 95 -29.82 14.72 2.04
C SER A 95 -29.57 13.79 0.86
N TYR A 96 -29.42 12.47 1.07
CA TYR A 96 -29.30 11.48 0.00
C TYR A 96 -30.49 11.52 -0.96
N ASP A 97 -31.73 11.52 -0.44
CA ASP A 97 -32.96 11.61 -1.24
C ASP A 97 -33.03 12.94 -2.01
N VAL A 98 -32.77 14.08 -1.34
CA VAL A 98 -32.76 15.40 -1.99
C VAL A 98 -31.72 15.49 -3.11
N LEU A 99 -30.49 15.05 -2.86
CA LEU A 99 -29.40 15.04 -3.85
C LEU A 99 -29.70 14.10 -5.02
N THR A 100 -30.28 12.93 -4.74
CA THR A 100 -30.69 11.96 -5.76
C THR A 100 -31.78 12.52 -6.68
N ARG A 101 -32.79 13.21 -6.11
CA ARG A 101 -33.84 13.88 -6.91
C ARG A 101 -33.27 15.02 -7.75
N LEU A 102 -32.52 15.94 -7.12
CA LEU A 102 -31.92 17.08 -7.81
C LEU A 102 -31.01 16.68 -8.98
N MET A 103 -30.21 15.61 -8.84
CA MET A 103 -29.37 15.12 -9.94
C MET A 103 -30.17 14.39 -11.03
N LYS A 104 -31.23 13.64 -10.69
CA LYS A 104 -32.15 13.06 -11.69
C LYS A 104 -32.93 14.11 -12.47
N GLU A 105 -33.28 15.23 -11.84
CA GLU A 105 -34.03 16.33 -12.46
C GLU A 105 -33.14 17.26 -13.30
N LYS A 106 -31.87 17.46 -12.92
CA LYS A 106 -31.00 18.49 -13.51
C LYS A 106 -29.79 17.97 -14.28
N THR A 107 -29.57 16.65 -14.35
CA THR A 107 -28.42 16.07 -15.06
C THR A 107 -28.81 14.81 -15.83
N SER A 108 -28.17 14.58 -16.98
CA SER A 108 -28.28 13.36 -17.78
C SER A 108 -27.35 12.23 -17.29
N LEU A 109 -26.96 12.24 -16.01
CA LEU A 109 -26.03 11.26 -15.44
C LEU A 109 -26.68 9.87 -15.32
N SER A 110 -25.88 8.82 -15.48
CA SER A 110 -26.32 7.44 -15.27
C SER A 110 -26.66 7.18 -13.81
N ALA A 111 -27.60 6.27 -13.54
CA ALA A 111 -28.02 5.95 -12.17
C ALA A 111 -26.85 5.58 -11.22
N PRO A 112 -25.82 4.82 -11.63
CA PRO A 112 -24.64 4.56 -10.78
C PRO A 112 -23.85 5.84 -10.45
N ALA A 113 -23.70 6.76 -11.41
CA ALA A 113 -23.03 8.04 -11.17
C ALA A 113 -23.84 8.94 -10.21
N ILE A 114 -25.16 8.95 -10.33
CA ILE A 114 -26.05 9.65 -9.38
C ILE A 114 -25.93 9.03 -7.98
N ASN A 115 -25.96 7.70 -7.86
CA ASN A 115 -25.78 7.00 -6.58
C ASN A 115 -24.41 7.31 -5.95
N PHE A 116 -23.33 7.29 -6.74
CA PHE A 116 -21.97 7.65 -6.32
C PHE A 116 -21.90 9.06 -5.74
N TRP A 117 -22.36 10.08 -6.49
CA TRP A 117 -22.30 11.47 -6.06
C TRP A 117 -23.28 11.77 -4.91
N ALA A 118 -24.50 11.22 -4.94
CA ALA A 118 -25.47 11.40 -3.85
C ALA A 118 -24.99 10.74 -2.56
N GLY A 119 -24.45 9.52 -2.64
CA GLY A 119 -23.90 8.77 -1.51
C GLY A 119 -22.68 9.45 -0.90
N GLY A 120 -21.74 9.88 -1.75
CA GLY A 120 -20.54 10.60 -1.33
C GLY A 120 -20.86 11.95 -0.67
N ILE A 121 -21.70 12.79 -1.30
CA ILE A 121 -22.02 14.13 -0.78
C ILE A 121 -22.92 14.06 0.47
N SER A 122 -23.91 13.15 0.51
CA SER A 122 -24.75 12.98 1.71
C SER A 122 -23.98 12.44 2.91
N ALA A 123 -22.93 11.64 2.69
CA ALA A 123 -22.00 11.25 3.74
C ALA A 123 -21.22 12.46 4.29
N GLN A 124 -20.83 13.43 3.45
CA GLN A 124 -20.20 14.67 3.95
C GLN A 124 -21.16 15.47 4.83
N VAL A 125 -22.45 15.57 4.45
CA VAL A 125 -23.50 16.20 5.27
C VAL A 125 -23.71 15.48 6.60
N PHE A 126 -23.69 14.13 6.60
CA PHE A 126 -23.72 13.33 7.82
C PHE A 126 -22.54 13.62 8.73
N TRP A 127 -21.31 13.66 8.22
CA TRP A 127 -20.13 13.92 9.07
C TRP A 127 -20.07 15.37 9.55
N ILE A 128 -20.48 16.37 8.76
CA ILE A 128 -20.61 17.76 9.23
C ILE A 128 -21.60 17.86 10.40
N THR A 129 -22.72 17.13 10.36
CA THR A 129 -23.75 17.23 11.40
C THR A 129 -23.49 16.34 12.63
N SER A 130 -22.96 15.14 12.44
CA SER A 130 -22.79 14.13 13.52
C SER A 130 -21.46 14.19 14.28
N TYR A 131 -20.40 14.81 13.74
CA TYR A 131 -19.05 14.72 14.31
C TYR A 131 -18.94 15.17 15.79
N PRO A 132 -19.58 16.26 16.24
CA PRO A 132 -19.62 16.61 17.66
C PRO A 132 -20.16 15.48 18.56
N SER A 133 -21.15 14.71 18.08
CA SER A 133 -21.70 13.56 18.80
C SER A 133 -20.79 12.33 18.75
N ASP A 134 -20.03 12.13 17.66
CA ASP A 134 -19.03 11.05 17.60
C ASP A 134 -17.93 11.31 18.64
N VAL A 135 -17.40 12.54 18.74
CA VAL A 135 -16.37 12.88 19.74
C VAL A 135 -16.80 12.55 21.18
N VAL A 136 -18.06 12.85 21.53
CA VAL A 136 -18.64 12.49 22.85
C VAL A 136 -18.81 10.98 23.01
N LYS A 137 -19.33 10.29 21.98
CA LYS A 137 -19.50 8.83 21.98
C LYS A 137 -18.17 8.10 22.13
N GLN A 138 -17.16 8.47 21.35
CA GLN A 138 -15.81 7.91 21.45
C GLN A 138 -15.27 8.11 22.87
N ARG A 139 -15.28 9.35 23.41
CA ARG A 139 -14.81 9.63 24.78
C ARG A 139 -15.46 8.73 25.84
N LEU A 140 -16.78 8.54 25.78
CA LEU A 140 -17.49 7.68 26.73
C LEU A 140 -17.14 6.18 26.58
N MET A 141 -16.94 5.70 25.35
CA MET A 141 -16.48 4.32 25.08
C MET A 141 -15.01 4.09 25.43
N THR A 142 -14.20 5.15 25.48
CA THR A 142 -12.77 5.09 25.81
C THR A 142 -12.45 5.31 27.28
N ASP A 143 -13.38 5.86 28.06
CA ASP A 143 -13.18 6.13 29.49
C ASP A 143 -12.94 4.84 30.28
N PRO A 144 -11.96 4.80 31.21
CA PRO A 144 -11.82 3.73 32.18
C PRO A 144 -13.15 3.35 32.83
N MET A 145 -13.30 2.08 33.21
CA MET A 145 -14.46 1.61 33.96
C MET A 145 -14.15 1.45 35.45
N GLY A 146 -12.89 1.17 35.79
CA GLY A 146 -12.40 1.04 37.15
C GLY A 146 -12.74 -0.29 37.80
N GLY A 147 -12.83 -0.28 39.13
CA GLY A 147 -13.11 -1.47 39.92
C GLY A 147 -12.17 -2.63 39.61
N ALA A 148 -12.71 -3.85 39.56
CA ALA A 148 -11.98 -5.09 39.33
C ALA A 148 -11.32 -5.24 37.94
N LEU A 149 -11.42 -4.23 37.05
CA LEU A 149 -10.74 -4.23 35.75
C LEU A 149 -9.36 -3.55 35.78
N GLY A 150 -9.07 -2.73 36.79
CA GLY A 150 -7.76 -2.09 36.98
C GLY A 150 -7.34 -1.08 35.90
N ASP A 151 -8.27 -0.59 35.08
CA ASP A 151 -7.99 0.23 33.90
C ASP A 151 -7.94 1.75 34.15
N GLY A 152 -7.99 2.18 35.42
CA GLY A 152 -7.97 3.58 35.86
C GLY A 152 -9.16 3.94 36.76
N GLN A 153 -9.38 5.24 36.99
CA GLN A 153 -10.63 5.72 37.62
C GLN A 153 -11.60 6.21 36.53
N ARG A 154 -12.88 5.82 36.67
CA ARG A 154 -13.98 6.23 35.79
C ARG A 154 -14.22 7.75 35.89
N ARG A 155 -14.17 8.48 34.76
CA ARG A 155 -14.38 9.93 34.75
C ARG A 155 -15.82 10.34 34.41
N PHE A 156 -16.55 9.53 33.63
CA PHE A 156 -17.89 9.90 33.16
C PHE A 156 -18.97 8.94 33.66
N GLN A 157 -19.98 9.45 34.38
CA GLN A 157 -21.14 8.65 34.73
C GLN A 157 -22.05 8.48 33.51
N TRP A 158 -22.29 9.58 32.78
CA TRP A 158 -23.17 9.69 31.61
C TRP A 158 -22.48 10.34 30.41
N TRP A 159 -23.14 10.27 29.23
CA TRP A 159 -22.66 10.95 28.01
C TRP A 159 -22.64 12.48 28.13
N LYS A 160 -23.50 13.06 28.99
CA LYS A 160 -23.56 14.51 29.24
C LYS A 160 -22.27 15.01 29.89
N ASP A 161 -21.73 14.26 30.87
CA ASP A 161 -20.51 14.60 31.59
C ASP A 161 -19.31 14.63 30.62
N ALA A 162 -19.23 13.64 29.73
CA ALA A 162 -18.23 13.59 28.67
C ALA A 162 -18.34 14.78 27.70
N ALA A 163 -19.55 15.24 27.37
CA ALA A 163 -19.76 16.44 26.56
C ALA A 163 -19.33 17.72 27.29
N VAL A 164 -19.70 17.87 28.57
CA VAL A 164 -19.26 19.01 29.40
C VAL A 164 -17.73 19.06 29.46
N GLU A 165 -17.05 17.93 29.66
CA GLU A 165 -15.58 17.87 29.71
C GLU A 165 -14.92 18.25 28.37
N VAL A 166 -15.47 17.82 27.22
CA VAL A 166 -15.00 18.26 25.89
C VAL A 166 -15.00 19.78 25.77
N TYR A 167 -16.06 20.42 26.30
CA TYR A 167 -16.18 21.87 26.29
C TYR A 167 -15.26 22.54 27.32
N ARG A 168 -15.05 21.96 28.50
CA ARG A 168 -14.13 22.51 29.52
C ARG A 168 -12.67 22.49 29.06
N GLU A 169 -12.23 21.46 28.34
CA GLU A 169 -10.84 21.35 27.87
C GLU A 169 -10.47 22.35 26.76
N ARG A 170 -11.35 22.56 25.77
CA ARG A 170 -11.03 23.31 24.54
C ARG A 170 -12.18 24.14 23.97
N GLY A 171 -13.22 24.40 24.76
CA GLY A 171 -14.43 25.08 24.30
C GLY A 171 -15.10 24.35 23.13
N TRP A 172 -15.76 25.12 22.26
CA TRP A 172 -16.41 24.57 21.06
C TRP A 172 -15.45 23.82 20.13
N ARG A 173 -14.15 24.19 20.11
CA ARG A 173 -13.12 23.53 19.28
C ARG A 173 -12.82 22.09 19.73
N GLY A 174 -13.15 21.71 20.97
CA GLY A 174 -13.00 20.34 21.47
C GLY A 174 -13.80 19.33 20.65
N TYR A 175 -15.03 19.69 20.27
CA TYR A 175 -15.94 18.85 19.48
C TYR A 175 -15.53 18.61 18.03
N TRP A 176 -14.51 19.31 17.52
CA TRP A 176 -14.03 19.21 16.14
C TRP A 176 -12.60 18.63 16.04
N ARG A 177 -12.04 18.15 17.15
CA ARG A 177 -10.67 17.62 17.23
C ARG A 177 -10.52 16.29 16.46
N GLY A 178 -10.12 16.40 15.20
CA GLY A 178 -9.92 15.25 14.29
C GLY A 178 -10.93 15.20 13.13
N PHE A 179 -11.72 16.26 12.93
CA PHE A 179 -12.74 16.31 11.89
C PHE A 179 -12.18 16.08 10.48
N VAL A 180 -11.08 16.75 10.11
CA VAL A 180 -10.50 16.74 8.75
C VAL A 180 -10.24 15.32 8.20
N PRO A 181 -9.48 14.42 8.87
CA PRO A 181 -9.27 13.07 8.35
C PRO A 181 -10.56 12.22 8.31
N CYS A 182 -11.52 12.42 9.21
CA CYS A 182 -12.81 11.75 9.12
C CYS A 182 -13.64 12.24 7.93
N PHE A 183 -13.64 13.54 7.67
CA PHE A 183 -14.34 14.18 6.55
C PHE A 183 -13.72 13.80 5.19
N LEU A 184 -12.40 13.81 5.06
CA LEU A 184 -11.71 13.40 3.83
C LEU A 184 -11.91 11.91 3.51
N ARG A 185 -11.88 11.04 4.52
CA ARG A 185 -12.13 9.60 4.38
C ARG A 185 -13.60 9.27 4.04
N ALA A 186 -14.55 10.12 4.41
CA ALA A 186 -15.97 9.80 4.34
C ALA A 186 -16.51 9.70 2.92
N PHE A 187 -16.13 10.60 2.00
CA PHE A 187 -16.59 10.52 0.60
C PHE A 187 -16.09 9.23 -0.09
N PRO A 188 -14.76 8.91 -0.14
CA PRO A 188 -14.28 7.71 -0.80
C PRO A 188 -14.84 6.42 -0.20
N ALA A 189 -14.95 6.33 1.14
CA ALA A 189 -15.44 5.12 1.80
C ALA A 189 -16.89 4.78 1.43
N ASN A 190 -17.78 5.77 1.37
CA ASN A 190 -19.19 5.54 1.02
C ASN A 190 -19.40 5.39 -0.49
N ALA A 191 -18.63 6.11 -1.31
CA ALA A 191 -18.61 5.93 -2.75
C ALA A 191 -18.18 4.49 -3.14
N MET A 192 -17.08 3.99 -2.57
CA MET A 192 -16.61 2.63 -2.80
C MET A 192 -17.56 1.56 -2.24
N ALA A 193 -18.25 1.82 -1.13
CA ALA A 193 -19.26 0.89 -0.60
C ALA A 193 -20.44 0.71 -1.56
N LEU A 194 -20.92 1.79 -2.20
CA LEU A 194 -21.97 1.73 -3.21
C LEU A 194 -21.50 1.06 -4.52
N VAL A 195 -20.28 1.38 -4.99
CA VAL A 195 -19.68 0.73 -6.16
C VAL A 195 -19.49 -0.78 -5.93
N ALA A 196 -19.02 -1.18 -4.75
CA ALA A 196 -18.87 -2.60 -4.39
C ALA A 196 -20.24 -3.30 -4.28
N PHE A 197 -21.25 -2.65 -3.67
CA PHE A 197 -22.60 -3.20 -3.59
C PHE A 197 -23.22 -3.39 -4.99
N GLU A 198 -23.19 -2.37 -5.85
CA GLU A 198 -23.68 -2.50 -7.22
C GLU A 198 -22.87 -3.53 -8.04
N GLY A 199 -21.55 -3.60 -7.84
CA GLY A 199 -20.68 -4.58 -8.50
C GLY A 199 -21.04 -6.01 -8.14
N VAL A 200 -21.16 -6.32 -6.84
CA VAL A 200 -21.57 -7.64 -6.34
C VAL A 200 -23.01 -7.98 -6.79
N MET A 201 -23.94 -7.02 -6.76
CA MET A 201 -25.32 -7.22 -7.21
C MET A 201 -25.45 -7.38 -8.74
N ARG A 202 -24.46 -6.96 -9.53
CA ARG A 202 -24.36 -7.26 -10.98
C ARG A 202 -23.64 -8.58 -11.27
N TRP A 203 -22.66 -8.97 -10.44
CA TRP A 203 -21.83 -10.15 -10.64
C TRP A 203 -22.49 -11.44 -10.14
N LEU A 204 -23.36 -11.35 -9.13
CA LEU A 204 -24.28 -12.42 -8.77
C LEU A 204 -25.30 -12.62 -9.91
N PRO A 205 -25.38 -13.80 -10.55
CA PRO A 205 -26.35 -14.07 -11.60
C PRO A 205 -27.75 -14.25 -10.97
N ILE A 206 -28.50 -13.15 -10.88
CA ILE A 206 -29.89 -13.19 -10.45
C ILE A 206 -30.76 -13.55 -11.66
N GLU A 207 -31.05 -14.84 -11.83
CA GLU A 207 -32.01 -15.34 -12.83
C GLU A 207 -33.45 -14.87 -12.52
N PHE A 208 -33.77 -13.62 -12.87
CA PHE A 208 -35.15 -13.16 -12.95
C PHE A 208 -35.77 -13.64 -14.26
N SER A 209 -36.40 -14.81 -14.22
CA SER A 209 -37.22 -15.34 -15.31
C SER A 209 -38.43 -14.44 -15.56
N SER A 210 -38.35 -13.60 -16.59
CA SER A 210 -39.41 -12.69 -17.02
C SER A 210 -40.53 -13.43 -17.76
N GLN A 211 -41.35 -14.17 -17.01
CA GLN A 211 -42.64 -14.71 -17.48
C GLN A 211 -43.64 -13.54 -17.70
N PRO A 212 -44.13 -13.29 -18.92
CA PRO A 212 -45.16 -12.29 -19.15
C PRO A 212 -46.50 -12.76 -18.54
N ILE A 213 -47.22 -11.87 -17.86
CA ILE A 213 -48.52 -12.20 -17.26
C ILE A 213 -49.59 -12.24 -18.36
N GLN A 214 -49.73 -13.40 -19.01
CA GLN A 214 -50.89 -13.76 -19.84
C GLN A 214 -51.59 -15.02 -19.31
N ARG A 215 -52.26 -14.90 -18.16
CA ARG A 215 -53.37 -15.78 -17.73
C ARG A 215 -54.13 -15.17 -16.54
N ALA A 216 -54.93 -14.15 -16.85
CA ALA A 216 -55.96 -13.60 -15.95
C ALA A 216 -57.31 -13.55 -16.71
N ARG A 217 -57.83 -14.73 -17.08
CA ARG A 217 -59.20 -14.92 -17.58
C ARG A 217 -59.80 -16.15 -16.90
N SER A 218 -61.10 -16.04 -16.58
CA SER A 218 -61.94 -17.03 -15.87
C SER A 218 -61.68 -17.22 -14.37
N TRP A 219 -62.73 -17.64 -13.65
CA TRP A 219 -62.80 -18.01 -12.23
C TRP A 219 -62.66 -16.89 -11.17
N GLY A 220 -63.45 -15.84 -11.35
CA GLY A 220 -63.96 -15.01 -10.25
C GLY A 220 -65.34 -15.49 -9.75
N ALA A 221 -65.40 -16.68 -9.14
CA ALA A 221 -66.56 -17.25 -8.43
C ALA A 221 -66.09 -18.52 -7.67
N SER A 222 -66.49 -18.83 -6.45
CA SER A 222 -67.38 -18.17 -5.47
C SER A 222 -67.05 -18.70 -4.05
N HIS A 223 -67.66 -18.12 -2.99
CA HIS A 223 -67.64 -18.60 -1.57
C HIS A 223 -66.24 -18.70 -0.92
N SER A 224 -65.87 -17.90 0.09
CA SER A 224 -66.43 -17.67 1.44
C SER A 224 -66.15 -18.80 2.46
N ARG A 225 -65.72 -18.39 3.65
CA ARG A 225 -65.60 -19.12 4.94
C ARG A 225 -64.29 -19.86 5.26
N ASP A 226 -63.68 -19.36 6.34
CA ASP A 226 -63.37 -20.07 7.58
C ASP A 226 -62.33 -21.20 7.62
N SER A 227 -61.26 -20.88 8.38
CA SER A 227 -60.71 -21.69 9.48
C SER A 227 -59.81 -22.90 9.20
N SER A 228 -58.55 -22.71 9.60
CA SER A 228 -57.81 -23.59 10.54
C SER A 228 -57.08 -24.85 10.03
N ILE A 229 -56.20 -25.36 10.90
CA ILE A 229 -55.63 -26.72 10.95
C ILE A 229 -54.60 -27.10 9.86
N TRP A 230 -53.32 -26.96 10.23
CA TRP A 230 -52.25 -27.92 9.90
C TRP A 230 -52.54 -29.27 10.60
N PRO A 231 -52.00 -30.45 10.18
CA PRO A 231 -50.80 -30.71 9.36
C PRO A 231 -51.14 -31.61 8.13
N GLY A 232 -50.25 -32.26 7.35
CA GLY A 232 -48.79 -32.44 7.28
C GLY A 232 -48.46 -33.90 6.89
N ALA A 233 -47.17 -34.25 6.67
CA ALA A 233 -46.69 -35.58 6.26
C ALA A 233 -47.15 -36.02 4.83
N THR A 234 -46.56 -36.99 4.09
CA THR A 234 -45.31 -37.79 4.22
C THR A 234 -44.94 -38.39 2.84
N ALA A 235 -43.71 -38.95 2.71
CA ALA A 235 -43.26 -39.87 1.62
C ALA A 235 -43.14 -39.25 0.20
N ALA A 236 -42.22 -39.60 -0.71
CA ALA A 236 -41.60 -40.89 -1.09
C ALA A 236 -42.56 -41.81 -1.89
N CYS A 237 -42.15 -42.55 -2.94
CA CYS A 237 -40.83 -42.76 -3.58
C CYS A 237 -41.01 -43.22 -5.06
N GLY A 238 -39.92 -43.58 -5.75
CA GLY A 238 -39.93 -44.12 -7.13
C GLY A 238 -39.59 -43.03 -8.17
N ASP A 239 -38.51 -43.08 -8.96
CA ASP A 239 -37.81 -44.18 -9.66
C ASP A 239 -38.60 -44.84 -10.80
N ALA A 240 -38.37 -44.38 -12.03
CA ALA A 240 -38.29 -45.20 -13.24
C ALA A 240 -37.70 -44.40 -14.42
N SER A 241 -36.48 -44.73 -14.83
CA SER A 241 -36.05 -44.63 -16.24
C SER A 241 -36.14 -46.05 -16.82
N PRO A 242 -36.37 -46.25 -18.13
CA PRO A 242 -35.19 -46.36 -19.01
C PRO A 242 -35.41 -45.95 -20.50
N ASN A 243 -34.28 -45.76 -21.22
CA ASN A 243 -33.96 -46.21 -22.59
C ASN A 243 -34.91 -45.95 -23.81
N ALA A 244 -34.43 -45.83 -25.06
CA ALA A 244 -33.09 -45.55 -25.62
C ALA A 244 -33.19 -45.35 -27.16
N ALA A 245 -32.15 -44.75 -27.77
CA ALA A 245 -31.80 -44.86 -29.21
C ALA A 245 -32.81 -44.24 -30.22
N THR A 246 -32.50 -43.98 -31.51
CA THR A 246 -31.26 -44.00 -32.32
C THR A 246 -31.44 -43.04 -33.52
N ALA A 247 -30.35 -42.47 -34.08
CA ALA A 247 -30.07 -42.29 -35.53
C ALA A 247 -29.14 -41.09 -35.84
N ALA A 248 -28.27 -41.29 -36.84
CA ALA A 248 -27.58 -40.28 -37.66
C ALA A 248 -27.66 -40.77 -39.14
N PRO A 249 -27.29 -39.99 -40.19
CA PRO A 249 -25.87 -39.80 -40.54
C PRO A 249 -25.50 -38.48 -41.30
N SER A 250 -24.20 -38.29 -41.61
CA SER A 250 -23.56 -37.69 -42.82
C SER A 250 -24.11 -36.42 -43.52
N THR A 251 -23.36 -35.49 -44.14
CA THR A 251 -21.92 -35.14 -44.37
C THR A 251 -21.93 -33.71 -45.01
N THR A 252 -20.94 -32.81 -44.96
CA THR A 252 -19.74 -32.63 -45.84
C THR A 252 -19.23 -31.19 -45.59
N LEU A 253 -17.99 -30.90 -45.14
CA LEU A 253 -16.77 -30.51 -45.91
C LEU A 253 -16.88 -29.36 -46.97
N CYS A 254 -16.26 -28.18 -46.70
CA CYS A 254 -15.40 -27.34 -47.61
C CYS A 254 -15.35 -25.80 -47.32
N ASN A 255 -14.13 -25.25 -47.11
CA ASN A 255 -13.41 -24.10 -47.74
C ASN A 255 -14.11 -23.08 -48.71
N PRO A 256 -13.50 -21.89 -49.11
CA PRO A 256 -12.21 -21.24 -48.73
C PRO A 256 -12.15 -19.64 -48.65
N TRP A 257 -10.98 -19.09 -48.23
CA TRP A 257 -10.21 -17.88 -48.70
C TRP A 257 -10.89 -16.53 -49.11
N ASN A 258 -10.58 -15.35 -48.53
CA ASN A 258 -9.34 -14.50 -48.55
C ASN A 258 -9.21 -13.49 -49.76
N LYS A 259 -8.43 -12.38 -49.59
CA LYS A 259 -8.10 -11.23 -50.51
C LYS A 259 -9.12 -10.08 -50.56
N SER A 260 -8.83 -8.81 -50.93
CA SER A 260 -7.64 -7.90 -51.08
C SER A 260 -8.16 -6.51 -51.57
N PHE A 261 -7.52 -5.32 -51.57
CA PHE A 261 -6.25 -4.74 -51.05
C PHE A 261 -6.38 -3.17 -51.03
N GLY A 262 -5.39 -2.41 -50.50
CA GLY A 262 -5.31 -0.94 -50.67
C GLY A 262 -4.18 -0.27 -49.85
N PHE A 263 -3.51 0.76 -50.38
CA PHE A 263 -2.26 1.34 -49.83
C PHE A 263 -2.16 2.87 -50.06
N LEU A 264 -1.28 3.54 -49.30
CA LEU A 264 -0.80 4.95 -49.45
C LEU A 264 -1.82 6.07 -49.07
N SER A 265 -1.44 7.29 -48.64
CA SER A 265 -0.09 7.89 -48.58
C SER A 265 0.13 8.92 -47.43
N THR A 266 1.26 8.79 -46.72
CA THR A 266 2.24 9.82 -46.26
C THR A 266 1.88 11.21 -45.67
N LYS A 267 2.68 11.59 -44.64
CA LYS A 267 3.12 12.96 -44.22
C LYS A 267 2.05 13.85 -43.54
N GLU A 268 2.38 14.78 -42.63
CA GLU A 268 3.65 15.33 -42.07
C GLU A 268 3.36 15.68 -40.57
N SER A 269 4.16 15.32 -39.55
CA SER A 269 5.26 16.11 -38.91
C SER A 269 5.11 17.64 -38.93
N SER A 270 5.46 18.45 -37.93
CA SER A 270 5.88 18.34 -36.50
C SER A 270 6.15 19.80 -36.02
N LEU A 271 6.66 20.02 -34.78
CA LEU A 271 7.21 21.32 -34.27
C LEU A 271 6.18 22.48 -34.09
N THR A 272 6.38 23.54 -33.29
CA THR A 272 6.82 23.73 -31.88
C THR A 272 6.36 25.11 -31.39
N ASP A 273 6.42 25.34 -30.07
CA ASP A 273 6.34 26.63 -29.33
C ASP A 273 7.36 27.72 -29.82
N PRO A 274 7.41 28.99 -29.33
CA PRO A 274 6.55 29.66 -28.33
C PRO A 274 6.21 31.18 -28.53
N ASN A 275 5.39 31.70 -27.60
CA ASN A 275 5.40 33.07 -27.03
C ASN A 275 5.53 34.34 -27.91
N ARG A 276 4.46 35.16 -27.93
CA ARG A 276 4.58 36.60 -27.57
C ARG A 276 3.25 37.20 -27.07
N ALA A 277 3.34 38.09 -26.08
CA ALA A 277 2.19 38.85 -25.56
C ALA A 277 2.17 40.29 -26.09
N LEU A 278 0.97 40.87 -26.22
CA LEU A 278 0.60 42.23 -25.75
C LEU A 278 -0.85 42.58 -26.13
N SER A 279 -1.43 43.52 -25.38
CA SER A 279 -2.71 44.20 -25.64
C SER A 279 -2.45 45.73 -25.66
N PRO A 280 -3.42 46.67 -25.81
CA PRO A 280 -4.88 46.54 -25.90
C PRO A 280 -5.61 47.48 -26.92
N SER A 281 -6.96 47.35 -26.97
CA SER A 281 -7.95 48.44 -26.80
C SER A 281 -9.01 48.74 -27.89
N ARG A 282 -10.27 48.86 -27.44
CA ARG A 282 -11.39 49.76 -27.86
C ARG A 282 -11.97 49.69 -29.31
N ARG A 283 -13.26 50.00 -29.57
CA ARG A 283 -14.54 50.09 -28.78
C ARG A 283 -15.73 50.43 -29.73
N ALA A 284 -16.94 49.86 -29.49
CA ALA A 284 -18.27 50.24 -30.06
C ALA A 284 -18.47 50.01 -31.60
N ARG A 285 -19.68 49.91 -32.20
CA ARG A 285 -21.14 49.87 -31.85
C ARG A 285 -21.91 49.17 -33.04
N SER A 286 -23.22 48.85 -33.13
CA SER A 286 -24.45 48.97 -32.30
C SER A 286 -25.56 47.96 -32.76
N ILE A 287 -26.67 47.91 -32.02
CA ILE A 287 -27.97 47.19 -32.24
C ILE A 287 -29.04 48.12 -32.94
N PRO A 288 -30.31 47.75 -33.29
CA PRO A 288 -31.03 46.45 -33.29
C PRO A 288 -31.79 46.07 -34.64
N PRO A 289 -33.14 45.84 -34.77
CA PRO A 289 -33.76 44.62 -35.36
C PRO A 289 -34.65 44.88 -36.63
N PRO A 290 -35.46 43.91 -37.16
CA PRO A 290 -36.91 43.82 -36.81
C PRO A 290 -37.52 42.36 -36.85
N PRO A 291 -38.75 41.97 -37.33
CA PRO A 291 -39.71 41.20 -36.50
C PRO A 291 -40.41 39.96 -37.14
N TYR A 292 -41.42 39.41 -36.44
CA TYR A 292 -42.36 38.34 -36.88
C TYR A 292 -43.41 38.79 -37.94
N PRO A 293 -43.99 37.84 -38.71
CA PRO A 293 -45.31 37.96 -39.34
C PRO A 293 -46.39 37.03 -38.72
N ILE A 294 -47.67 37.41 -38.85
CA ILE A 294 -48.86 36.58 -38.56
C ILE A 294 -49.88 36.81 -39.70
N ALA A 295 -50.57 35.77 -40.17
CA ALA A 295 -51.75 35.87 -41.04
C ALA A 295 -52.69 34.66 -40.84
N GLN A 296 -53.99 34.87 -41.07
CA GLN A 296 -55.07 33.86 -41.02
C GLN A 296 -56.05 34.10 -42.19
N PHE A 297 -56.74 33.04 -42.66
CA PHE A 297 -58.21 32.92 -42.88
C PHE A 297 -58.63 31.97 -44.03
N ASN A 298 -59.51 31.00 -43.71
CA ASN A 298 -60.62 30.39 -44.49
C ASN A 298 -60.36 29.77 -45.91
N HIS A 299 -61.18 28.82 -46.43
CA HIS A 299 -62.45 28.19 -45.98
C HIS A 299 -62.61 26.73 -46.50
N ASN A 300 -63.46 25.94 -45.83
CA ASN A 300 -64.27 24.73 -46.19
C ASN A 300 -64.07 24.03 -47.56
N HIS A 301 -64.12 22.68 -47.71
CA HIS A 301 -65.19 21.77 -47.26
C HIS A 301 -64.79 20.27 -47.15
N HIS A 302 -65.60 19.51 -46.37
CA HIS A 302 -65.81 18.03 -46.29
C HIS A 302 -64.88 17.02 -46.99
N LEU A 303 -64.35 16.05 -46.22
CA LEU A 303 -64.94 14.70 -46.04
C LEU A 303 -64.22 13.93 -44.91
N ASP A 304 -64.79 12.80 -44.47
CA ASP A 304 -64.46 12.11 -43.20
C ASP A 304 -63.35 11.04 -43.28
N CYS A 305 -62.53 10.92 -42.22
CA CYS A 305 -62.01 9.65 -41.64
C CYS A 305 -61.02 9.91 -40.46
N GLU A 306 -61.00 9.04 -39.44
CA GLU A 306 -60.16 9.20 -38.22
C GLU A 306 -58.75 8.58 -38.32
N PRO A 307 -57.73 9.21 -37.70
CA PRO A 307 -56.48 8.56 -37.29
C PRO A 307 -56.43 8.28 -35.76
N PRO A 308 -55.80 7.18 -35.30
CA PRO A 308 -55.76 6.81 -33.88
C PRO A 308 -54.84 7.70 -33.01
N PRO A 309 -55.05 7.75 -31.68
CA PRO A 309 -54.52 8.82 -30.81
C PRO A 309 -53.07 8.63 -30.32
N PHE A 310 -52.49 9.75 -29.87
CA PHE A 310 -51.22 9.83 -29.14
C PHE A 310 -51.17 8.89 -27.93
N SER A 311 -50.06 8.17 -27.77
CA SER A 311 -49.70 7.49 -26.52
C SER A 311 -48.53 8.21 -25.82
N LEU A 312 -48.80 8.74 -24.62
CA LEU A 312 -47.71 9.09 -23.70
C LEU A 312 -47.08 7.78 -23.22
N ASN A 313 -45.86 7.45 -23.69
CA ASN A 313 -45.05 6.40 -23.08
C ASN A 313 -44.49 6.89 -21.73
N GLN A 314 -45.37 6.86 -20.73
CA GLN A 314 -45.11 7.15 -19.34
C GLN A 314 -44.09 6.13 -18.80
N GLN A 315 -42.80 6.48 -18.81
CA GLN A 315 -41.76 5.69 -18.14
C GLN A 315 -41.96 5.75 -16.63
N THR A 316 -42.80 4.85 -16.12
CA THR A 316 -43.03 4.64 -14.70
C THR A 316 -41.74 4.13 -14.05
N ALA A 317 -41.00 5.04 -13.41
CA ALA A 317 -39.83 4.75 -12.62
C ALA A 317 -40.23 3.87 -11.42
N THR A 318 -40.23 2.55 -11.62
CA THR A 318 -40.65 1.57 -10.63
C THR A 318 -39.71 1.59 -9.44
N MET A 319 -40.17 2.17 -8.33
CA MET A 319 -39.46 2.07 -7.06
C MET A 319 -39.29 0.61 -6.64
N ALA A 320 -38.22 0.37 -5.89
CA ALA A 320 -37.95 -0.91 -5.26
C ALA A 320 -38.99 -1.20 -4.16
N VAL A 321 -40.15 -1.73 -4.56
CA VAL A 321 -41.11 -2.41 -3.67
C VAL A 321 -40.34 -3.42 -2.84
N ALA A 322 -40.59 -3.47 -1.53
CA ALA A 322 -39.97 -4.43 -0.62
C ALA A 322 -40.33 -5.86 -1.04
N ARG A 323 -39.44 -6.51 -1.80
CA ARG A 323 -39.61 -7.89 -2.26
C ARG A 323 -39.44 -8.84 -1.09
N SER A 324 -40.39 -9.76 -0.93
CA SER A 324 -40.38 -10.72 0.18
C SER A 324 -39.20 -11.70 0.07
N MET A 325 -38.66 -12.11 1.21
CA MET A 325 -37.66 -13.18 1.25
C MET A 325 -38.28 -14.48 0.75
N ARG A 326 -37.77 -15.00 -0.39
CA ARG A 326 -38.08 -16.35 -0.85
C ARG A 326 -36.81 -17.06 -1.33
N ARG A 327 -36.48 -18.15 -0.63
CA ARG A 327 -35.46 -19.17 -0.96
C ARG A 327 -34.20 -18.65 -1.65
N THR A 328 -33.26 -18.16 -0.83
CA THR A 328 -31.84 -18.09 -1.18
C THR A 328 -31.36 -19.41 -1.77
N SER A 329 -30.59 -19.38 -2.87
CA SER A 329 -29.98 -20.59 -3.43
C SER A 329 -29.03 -21.22 -2.40
N PRO A 330 -28.94 -22.57 -2.32
CA PRO A 330 -28.00 -23.24 -1.42
C PRO A 330 -26.55 -22.81 -1.68
N ILE A 331 -26.21 -22.42 -2.92
CA ILE A 331 -24.88 -21.90 -3.27
C ILE A 331 -24.62 -20.55 -2.58
N THR A 332 -25.61 -19.65 -2.51
CA THR A 332 -25.46 -18.35 -1.83
C THR A 332 -25.37 -18.53 -0.31
N VAL A 333 -26.11 -19.48 0.26
CA VAL A 333 -25.99 -19.86 1.67
C VAL A 333 -24.63 -20.48 1.96
N PHE A 334 -24.13 -21.35 1.08
CA PHE A 334 -22.80 -21.97 1.20
C PHE A 334 -21.67 -20.93 1.11
N LEU A 335 -21.71 -20.00 0.15
CA LEU A 335 -20.71 -18.94 0.02
C LEU A 335 -20.72 -18.01 1.24
N ALA A 336 -21.90 -17.63 1.73
CA ALA A 336 -22.05 -16.82 2.94
C ALA A 336 -21.57 -17.56 4.20
N ALA A 337 -21.85 -18.87 4.31
CA ALA A 337 -21.36 -19.72 5.39
C ALA A 337 -19.84 -19.91 5.34
N LEU A 338 -19.24 -20.04 4.15
CA LEU A 338 -17.79 -20.19 3.96
C LEU A 338 -17.05 -18.88 4.28
N LEU A 339 -17.60 -17.73 3.86
CA LEU A 339 -17.11 -16.40 4.27
C LEU A 339 -17.27 -16.17 5.78
N ALA A 340 -18.41 -16.53 6.37
CA ALA A 340 -18.64 -16.44 7.81
C ALA A 340 -17.72 -17.38 8.60
N PHE A 341 -17.45 -18.59 8.09
CA PHE A 341 -16.54 -19.56 8.68
C PHE A 341 -15.08 -19.09 8.59
N GLY A 342 -14.63 -18.58 7.45
CA GLY A 342 -13.31 -17.95 7.31
C GLY A 342 -13.12 -16.77 8.26
N PHE A 343 -14.16 -15.94 8.43
CA PHE A 343 -14.17 -14.85 9.41
C PHE A 343 -14.19 -15.37 10.86
N LEU A 344 -14.87 -16.47 11.15
CA LEU A 344 -14.86 -17.13 12.47
C LEU A 344 -13.49 -17.72 12.78
N CYS A 345 -12.87 -18.44 11.83
CA CYS A 345 -11.51 -18.95 11.94
C CYS A 345 -10.52 -17.83 12.19
N PHE A 346 -10.60 -16.72 11.44
CA PHE A 346 -9.77 -15.53 11.68
C PHE A 346 -9.96 -14.93 13.10
N LEU A 347 -11.18 -14.96 13.65
CA LEU A 347 -11.48 -14.50 15.01
C LEU A 347 -11.13 -15.51 16.12
N LEU A 348 -10.98 -16.79 15.78
CA LEU A 348 -10.76 -17.90 16.73
C LEU A 348 -9.33 -18.46 16.67
N SER A 349 -8.55 -18.16 15.62
CA SER A 349 -7.13 -18.49 15.51
C SER A 349 -6.37 -17.93 16.72
N PRO A 350 -5.74 -18.78 17.55
CA PRO A 350 -4.91 -18.30 18.64
C PRO A 350 -3.67 -17.60 18.05
N SER A 351 -3.51 -16.31 18.34
CA SER A 351 -2.24 -15.63 18.06
C SER A 351 -1.13 -16.30 18.88
N SER A 352 -0.07 -16.75 18.22
CA SER A 352 0.96 -17.61 18.80
C SER A 352 1.52 -17.05 20.11
N SER A 353 1.29 -17.77 21.21
CA SER A 353 1.78 -17.40 22.54
C SER A 353 3.30 -17.57 22.61
N ALA A 354 4.04 -16.49 22.34
CA ALA A 354 5.45 -16.43 22.68
C ALA A 354 5.63 -16.67 24.19
N ALA A 355 6.53 -17.59 24.55
CA ALA A 355 6.72 -18.01 25.94
C ALA A 355 7.18 -16.87 26.85
N ALA A 356 6.82 -16.94 28.14
CA ALA A 356 7.24 -15.96 29.13
C ALA A 356 8.75 -16.03 29.37
N ALA A 357 9.47 -14.94 29.10
CA ALA A 357 10.88 -14.82 29.43
C ALA A 357 11.06 -14.53 30.94
N ALA A 358 11.95 -15.28 31.59
CA ALA A 358 12.38 -15.03 32.96
C ALA A 358 13.27 -13.78 33.04
N PRO A 359 13.36 -13.10 34.21
CA PRO A 359 14.27 -11.99 34.40
C PRO A 359 15.72 -12.49 34.46
N VAL A 360 16.60 -11.95 33.62
CA VAL A 360 18.04 -12.21 33.64
C VAL A 360 18.78 -10.88 33.68
N THR A 361 19.74 -10.78 34.58
CA THR A 361 20.64 -9.63 34.76
C THR A 361 21.81 -9.74 33.79
N ASP A 362 21.86 -8.90 32.76
CA ASP A 362 23.08 -8.73 31.96
C ASP A 362 23.15 -7.36 31.25
N SER A 363 24.34 -6.77 31.19
CA SER A 363 24.59 -5.41 30.65
C SER A 363 24.40 -5.33 29.14
N SER A 364 24.65 -6.44 28.44
CA SER A 364 24.35 -6.64 27.02
C SER A 364 22.87 -6.37 26.67
N SER A 365 21.95 -6.43 27.65
CA SER A 365 20.52 -6.14 27.44
C SER A 365 20.17 -4.64 27.41
N GLN A 366 21.08 -3.75 27.84
CA GLN A 366 20.89 -2.30 27.75
C GLN A 366 21.29 -1.77 26.37
N LEU A 367 22.47 -2.16 25.87
CA LEU A 367 22.93 -1.84 24.50
C LEU A 367 21.92 -2.31 23.44
N ARG A 368 21.30 -3.48 23.64
CA ARG A 368 20.23 -4.02 22.78
C ARG A 368 18.89 -3.24 22.81
N ARG A 369 18.74 -2.23 23.68
CA ARG A 369 17.57 -1.31 23.65
C ARG A 369 17.87 -0.03 22.90
N GLU A 370 19.03 0.57 23.13
CA GLU A 370 19.36 1.95 22.72
C GLU A 370 19.33 2.19 21.20
N ASP A 371 19.51 1.14 20.37
CA ASP A 371 19.48 1.23 18.91
C ASP A 371 18.42 0.37 18.20
N ALA A 372 17.58 -0.38 18.92
CA ALA A 372 16.56 -1.24 18.34
C ALA A 372 15.33 -0.44 17.81
N ALA A 373 15.58 0.39 16.78
CA ALA A 373 14.75 1.48 16.31
C ALA A 373 14.50 2.62 17.33
N GLU A 374 15.33 2.75 18.37
CA GLU A 374 15.18 3.81 19.39
C GLU A 374 15.82 5.16 19.00
N HIS A 375 16.85 5.17 18.15
CA HIS A 375 17.55 6.38 17.69
C HIS A 375 16.59 7.54 17.26
N PRO A 376 16.76 8.77 17.80
CA PRO A 376 15.79 9.86 17.65
C PRO A 376 15.90 10.64 16.32
N LEU A 377 17.00 10.49 15.57
CA LEU A 377 17.20 11.13 14.27
C LEU A 377 16.96 10.17 13.09
N SER A 378 16.72 8.88 13.33
CA SER A 378 16.32 7.97 12.27
C SER A 378 14.93 8.36 11.75
N PRO A 379 14.71 8.41 10.42
CA PRO A 379 13.40 8.72 9.87
C PRO A 379 12.35 7.70 10.35
N PRO A 380 11.08 8.11 10.50
CA PRO A 380 10.06 7.32 11.18
C PRO A 380 9.57 6.12 10.34
N THR A 381 10.41 5.09 10.22
CA THR A 381 10.16 3.84 9.48
C THR A 381 9.06 2.95 10.08
N LYS A 382 8.36 3.44 11.11
CA LYS A 382 7.07 2.91 11.59
C LYS A 382 6.14 4.09 11.93
N PRO A 383 4.81 3.99 11.72
CA PRO A 383 3.84 5.04 12.04
C PRO A 383 3.63 5.29 13.54
N PHE A 384 4.54 4.81 14.39
CA PHE A 384 4.53 4.96 15.83
C PHE A 384 5.28 6.24 16.20
N LEU A 385 4.53 7.34 16.34
CA LEU A 385 4.97 8.46 17.16
C LEU A 385 5.25 7.93 18.58
N LYS A 386 6.53 7.72 18.92
CA LYS A 386 6.97 7.27 20.25
C LYS A 386 6.31 8.17 21.30
N SER A 387 5.66 7.57 22.30
CA SER A 387 5.11 8.32 23.43
C SER A 387 6.27 8.89 24.24
N GLN A 388 6.61 10.14 23.95
CA GLN A 388 7.58 10.94 24.71
C GLN A 388 7.34 10.76 26.20
N ALA A 389 8.37 10.31 26.93
CA ALA A 389 8.26 9.97 28.35
C ALA A 389 7.70 11.14 29.16
N VAL A 390 7.06 10.84 30.29
CA VAL A 390 6.47 11.84 31.19
C VAL A 390 7.25 11.79 32.50
N ARG A 391 7.70 12.94 32.99
CA ARG A 391 8.39 13.07 34.27
C ARG A 391 7.39 12.90 35.42
N GLU A 392 7.90 12.72 36.63
CA GLU A 392 7.06 12.60 37.84
C GLU A 392 6.23 13.85 38.13
N ASP A 393 6.64 15.01 37.60
CA ASP A 393 5.88 16.28 37.64
C ASP A 393 4.68 16.34 36.66
N GLY A 394 4.45 15.30 35.86
CA GLY A 394 3.37 15.22 34.87
C GLY A 394 3.66 15.96 33.55
N LEU A 395 4.79 16.65 33.42
CA LEU A 395 5.24 17.24 32.17
C LEU A 395 5.92 16.20 31.29
N LYS A 396 5.90 16.45 29.98
CA LYS A 396 6.70 15.66 29.05
C LYS A 396 8.18 15.84 29.37
N ALA A 397 8.90 14.73 29.55
CA ALA A 397 10.36 14.73 29.52
C ALA A 397 10.84 15.26 28.15
N PRO A 398 11.98 15.97 28.11
CA PRO A 398 12.62 16.27 26.83
C PRO A 398 12.93 14.95 26.08
N PRO A 399 13.06 14.99 24.73
CA PRO A 399 13.63 13.86 24.00
C PRO A 399 15.01 13.50 24.58
N PRO A 400 15.41 12.21 24.60
CA PRO A 400 16.75 11.84 25.05
C PRO A 400 17.79 12.52 24.17
N VAL A 401 18.70 13.26 24.80
CA VAL A 401 19.82 13.92 24.12
C VAL A 401 20.96 12.92 24.02
N MET A 402 21.12 12.31 22.85
CA MET A 402 22.24 11.43 22.55
C MET A 402 23.42 12.26 22.04
N HIS A 403 24.58 12.10 22.65
CA HIS A 403 25.83 12.72 22.22
C HIS A 403 26.72 11.69 21.52
N TYR A 404 27.26 12.04 20.36
CA TYR A 404 28.18 11.22 19.59
C TYR A 404 29.41 12.07 19.23
N ASN A 405 30.61 11.66 19.67
CA ASN A 405 31.85 12.25 19.17
C ASN A 405 32.35 11.42 17.98
N LEU A 406 32.16 11.93 16.77
CA LEU A 406 32.57 11.23 15.54
C LEU A 406 34.10 11.01 15.48
N ASN A 407 34.90 11.81 16.18
CA ASN A 407 36.36 11.62 16.24
C ASN A 407 36.79 10.44 17.13
N GLU A 408 35.90 9.91 17.98
CA GLU A 408 36.13 8.72 18.81
C GLU A 408 35.64 7.43 18.14
N LEU A 409 34.82 7.54 17.08
CA LEU A 409 34.27 6.42 16.36
C LEU A 409 35.32 5.79 15.42
N SER A 410 36.02 4.77 15.89
CA SER A 410 37.04 4.11 15.07
C SER A 410 36.45 3.15 14.04
N SER A 411 37.17 3.02 12.92
CA SER A 411 36.93 2.05 11.85
C SER A 411 38.27 1.37 11.54
N THR A 412 38.51 0.17 12.05
CA THR A 412 39.85 -0.46 12.15
C THR A 412 39.86 -1.98 11.90
N SER A 413 41.06 -2.55 11.81
CA SER A 413 41.28 -3.99 11.56
C SER A 413 40.88 -4.93 12.71
N GLU A 414 40.55 -4.40 13.88
CA GLU A 414 40.06 -5.19 15.04
C GLU A 414 38.57 -4.92 15.31
N SER A 415 37.81 -4.70 14.23
CA SER A 415 36.39 -4.34 14.19
C SER A 415 35.52 -5.03 15.26
N ILE A 416 35.52 -6.38 15.31
CA ILE A 416 34.77 -7.15 16.32
C ILE A 416 35.22 -6.81 17.76
N LYS A 417 36.52 -6.74 18.05
CA LYS A 417 37.04 -6.55 19.42
C LYS A 417 36.62 -5.20 20.01
N LYS A 418 36.36 -4.22 19.15
CA LYS A 418 35.94 -2.86 19.51
C LYS A 418 34.42 -2.65 19.46
N GLY A 419 33.65 -3.63 19.01
CA GLY A 419 32.22 -3.47 18.77
C GLY A 419 31.90 -2.51 17.61
N GLU A 420 32.79 -2.40 16.62
CA GLU A 420 32.57 -1.52 15.46
C GLU A 420 31.34 -1.98 14.67
N ARG A 421 30.46 -1.04 14.32
CA ARG A 421 29.15 -1.37 13.75
C ARG A 421 29.14 -1.29 12.24
N VAL A 422 28.39 -2.21 11.63
CA VAL A 422 28.37 -2.43 10.18
C VAL A 422 26.95 -2.22 9.67
N LEU A 423 26.81 -1.40 8.64
CA LEU A 423 25.55 -1.16 7.94
C LEU A 423 25.62 -1.82 6.55
N ILE A 424 24.94 -2.95 6.38
CA ILE A 424 24.83 -3.63 5.08
C ILE A 424 23.74 -2.95 4.25
N LEU A 425 24.07 -2.48 3.05
CA LEU A 425 23.16 -1.74 2.18
C LEU A 425 22.94 -2.45 0.84
N THR A 426 21.68 -2.78 0.56
CA THR A 426 21.26 -3.59 -0.59
C THR A 426 20.14 -2.92 -1.38
N PRO A 427 20.40 -2.42 -2.60
CA PRO A 427 19.37 -2.22 -3.62
C PRO A 427 18.78 -3.59 -3.99
N LEU A 428 17.47 -3.75 -3.80
CA LEU A 428 16.79 -5.05 -3.91
C LEU A 428 15.72 -4.99 -5.01
N ALA A 429 16.05 -5.44 -6.21
CA ALA A 429 15.11 -5.50 -7.34
C ALA A 429 14.30 -6.80 -7.37
N ARG A 430 14.94 -7.92 -6.99
CA ARG A 430 14.37 -9.27 -6.87
C ARG A 430 14.92 -9.91 -5.59
N PHE A 431 14.13 -10.71 -4.89
CA PHE A 431 14.58 -11.43 -3.71
C PHE A 431 15.06 -12.83 -4.09
N TYR A 432 16.27 -13.18 -3.66
CA TYR A 432 16.88 -14.51 -3.78
C TYR A 432 17.05 -15.07 -2.37
N GLN A 433 16.65 -16.33 -2.13
CA GLN A 433 16.77 -16.93 -0.81
C GLN A 433 18.25 -17.16 -0.46
N GLU A 434 19.05 -17.54 -1.45
CA GLU A 434 20.47 -17.80 -1.34
C GLU A 434 21.26 -16.55 -0.93
N PHE A 435 20.80 -15.35 -1.33
CA PHE A 435 21.35 -14.08 -0.83
C PHE A 435 21.04 -13.89 0.66
N TRP A 436 19.81 -14.15 1.10
CA TRP A 436 19.43 -14.01 2.50
C TRP A 436 20.16 -15.03 3.38
N ASP A 437 20.25 -16.28 2.94
CA ASP A 437 21.00 -17.34 3.62
C ASP A 437 22.50 -17.02 3.69
N ASN A 438 23.08 -16.42 2.64
CA ASN A 438 24.45 -15.92 2.63
C ASN A 438 24.69 -14.78 3.64
N VAL A 439 23.73 -13.84 3.78
CA VAL A 439 23.80 -12.77 4.78
C VAL A 439 23.60 -13.30 6.22
N VAL A 440 22.69 -14.26 6.44
CA VAL A 440 22.44 -14.90 7.74
C VAL A 440 23.58 -15.83 8.17
N LYS A 441 24.40 -16.30 7.22
CA LYS A 441 25.62 -17.10 7.44
C LYS A 441 26.83 -16.27 7.88
N LEU A 442 26.77 -14.93 7.84
CA LEU A 442 27.89 -14.07 8.23
C LEU A 442 28.24 -14.26 9.71
N SER A 443 29.52 -14.45 10.00
CA SER A 443 30.05 -14.76 11.33
C SER A 443 30.41 -13.52 12.17
N TYR A 444 30.17 -12.33 11.61
CA TYR A 444 30.28 -11.07 12.34
C TYR A 444 29.07 -10.92 13.28
N PRO A 445 29.20 -10.45 14.54
CA PRO A 445 28.08 -10.44 15.48
C PRO A 445 26.85 -9.70 14.95
N HIS A 446 25.71 -10.39 14.82
CA HIS A 446 24.49 -9.81 14.24
C HIS A 446 23.96 -8.60 15.02
N GLU A 447 24.23 -8.53 16.33
CA GLU A 447 23.93 -7.36 17.18
C GLU A 447 24.77 -6.09 16.86
N LEU A 448 25.80 -6.21 16.01
CA LEU A 448 26.57 -5.10 15.45
C LEU A 448 26.21 -4.79 13.99
N ILE A 449 25.32 -5.59 13.38
CA ILE A 449 24.90 -5.47 11.98
C ILE A 449 23.52 -4.81 11.89
N SER A 450 23.47 -3.66 11.24
CA SER A 450 22.25 -3.06 10.70
C SER A 450 22.12 -3.39 9.21
N ILE A 451 20.90 -3.61 8.71
CA ILE A 451 20.66 -3.86 7.29
C ILE A 451 19.66 -2.84 6.73
N GLY A 452 20.00 -2.22 5.60
CA GLY A 452 19.15 -1.32 4.84
C GLY A 452 18.84 -1.87 3.45
N PHE A 453 17.56 -2.00 3.13
CA PHE A 453 17.07 -2.36 1.80
C PHE A 453 16.39 -1.17 1.12
N ILE A 454 16.56 -1.01 -0.19
CA ILE A 454 15.71 -0.13 -1.01
C ILE A 454 15.15 -0.87 -2.21
N VAL A 455 13.82 -0.80 -2.38
CA VAL A 455 13.07 -1.60 -3.36
C VAL A 455 12.35 -0.70 -4.36
N PRO A 456 12.45 -0.95 -5.68
CA PRO A 456 11.73 -0.17 -6.69
C PRO A 456 10.22 -0.30 -6.55
N ASN A 457 9.47 0.72 -6.94
CA ASN A 457 8.02 0.75 -6.77
C ASN A 457 7.24 -0.02 -7.86
N THR A 458 7.71 -1.24 -8.19
CA THR A 458 7.18 -2.09 -9.25
C THR A 458 6.44 -3.30 -8.69
N LYS A 459 5.72 -4.03 -9.56
CA LYS A 459 5.10 -5.33 -9.25
C LYS A 459 6.12 -6.33 -8.68
N ASP A 460 7.27 -6.45 -9.34
CA ASP A 460 8.36 -7.36 -8.94
C ASP A 460 8.96 -6.91 -7.60
N GLY A 461 9.14 -5.60 -7.41
CA GLY A 461 9.53 -5.03 -6.11
C GLY A 461 8.49 -5.24 -5.01
N HIS A 462 7.19 -5.34 -5.30
CA HIS A 462 6.19 -5.74 -4.30
C HIS A 462 6.32 -7.22 -3.92
N ALA A 463 6.62 -8.10 -4.88
CA ALA A 463 6.90 -9.51 -4.58
C ALA A 463 8.19 -9.67 -3.75
N ALA A 464 9.24 -8.90 -4.08
CA ALA A 464 10.51 -8.89 -3.35
C ALA A 464 10.33 -8.42 -1.88
N VAL A 465 9.51 -7.39 -1.61
CA VAL A 465 9.18 -7.01 -0.22
C VAL A 465 8.47 -8.14 0.50
N THR A 466 7.45 -8.77 -0.08
CA THR A 466 6.70 -9.84 0.60
C THR A 466 7.59 -11.03 0.98
N ALA A 467 8.49 -11.44 0.09
CA ALA A 467 9.45 -12.52 0.37
C ALA A 467 10.48 -12.11 1.44
N LEU A 468 11.03 -10.90 1.33
CA LEU A 468 11.96 -10.34 2.32
C LEU A 468 11.31 -10.21 3.71
N GLU A 469 10.06 -9.72 3.80
CA GLU A 469 9.35 -9.58 5.08
C GLU A 469 9.09 -10.94 5.75
N GLN A 470 8.85 -12.00 4.97
CA GLN A 470 8.77 -13.36 5.50
C GLN A 470 10.13 -13.82 6.06
N ALA A 471 11.20 -13.74 5.26
CA ALA A 471 12.54 -14.16 5.65
C ALA A 471 13.07 -13.40 6.88
N ILE A 472 12.82 -12.08 6.94
CA ILE A 472 13.07 -11.23 8.11
C ILE A 472 12.27 -11.72 9.32
N SER A 473 10.98 -12.02 9.16
CA SER A 473 10.12 -12.47 10.26
C SER A 473 10.62 -13.79 10.87
N GLU A 474 11.14 -14.70 10.05
CA GLU A 474 11.74 -15.95 10.51
C GLU A 474 13.04 -15.68 11.31
N THR A 475 14.02 -14.96 10.74
CA THR A 475 15.28 -14.63 11.45
C THR A 475 15.06 -13.79 12.72
N GLN A 476 14.20 -12.75 12.67
CA GLN A 476 13.96 -11.83 13.80
C GLN A 476 13.05 -12.39 14.90
N SER A 477 12.36 -13.51 14.65
CA SER A 477 11.63 -14.24 15.71
C SER A 477 12.46 -15.35 16.38
N GLY A 478 13.53 -15.81 15.73
CA GLY A 478 14.48 -16.82 16.22
C GLY A 478 15.32 -16.41 17.46
N PRO A 479 16.38 -17.17 17.80
CA PRO A 479 17.25 -16.88 18.95
C PRO A 479 17.79 -15.45 18.92
N ILE A 480 17.92 -14.81 20.09
CA ILE A 480 18.25 -13.37 20.16
C ILE A 480 19.60 -13.07 19.50
N ASP A 481 20.59 -13.93 19.71
CA ASP A 481 21.97 -13.74 19.26
C ASP A 481 22.11 -13.92 17.73
N SER A 482 21.08 -14.47 17.08
CA SER A 482 20.96 -14.59 15.62
C SER A 482 20.27 -13.37 14.98
N ARG A 483 19.81 -12.38 15.75
CA ARG A 483 19.04 -11.23 15.23
C ARG A 483 19.93 -10.06 14.87
N PHE A 484 19.75 -9.54 13.66
CA PHE A 484 20.35 -8.27 13.23
C PHE A 484 19.84 -7.10 14.10
N ALA A 485 20.73 -6.18 14.47
CA ALA A 485 20.45 -5.06 15.37
C ALA A 485 19.27 -4.19 14.92
N SER A 486 19.17 -3.93 13.62
CA SER A 486 18.06 -3.21 13.02
C SER A 486 17.93 -3.56 11.54
N ILE A 487 16.71 -3.66 11.02
CA ILE A 487 16.47 -3.77 9.57
C ILE A 487 15.50 -2.68 9.13
N SER A 488 15.88 -1.95 8.06
CA SER A 488 15.07 -0.92 7.42
C SER A 488 14.76 -1.30 5.98
N ILE A 489 13.51 -1.16 5.56
CA ILE A 489 13.06 -1.36 4.17
C ILE A 489 12.51 -0.04 3.66
N LEU A 490 13.07 0.43 2.56
CA LEU A 490 12.67 1.65 1.87
C LEU A 490 12.00 1.31 0.53
N ARG A 491 11.07 2.16 0.10
CA ARG A 491 10.50 2.15 -1.25
C ARG A 491 11.06 3.34 -2.02
N GLN A 492 11.43 3.13 -3.29
CA GLN A 492 11.79 4.23 -4.18
C GLN A 492 10.58 5.14 -4.40
N ASP A 493 10.82 6.43 -4.38
CA ASP A 493 9.84 7.52 -4.55
C ASP A 493 9.80 8.06 -6.00
N PHE A 494 10.65 7.52 -6.87
CA PHE A 494 10.71 7.78 -8.31
C PHE A 494 10.44 6.51 -9.11
N ASP A 495 9.87 6.66 -10.30
CA ASP A 495 9.66 5.55 -11.24
C ASP A 495 10.99 5.06 -11.85
N PRO A 496 11.15 3.74 -12.08
CA PRO A 496 12.33 3.21 -12.75
C PRO A 496 12.32 3.59 -14.25
N PRO A 497 13.49 3.95 -14.83
CA PRO A 497 13.57 4.44 -16.21
C PRO A 497 13.37 3.36 -17.28
N ILE A 498 13.35 2.08 -16.91
CA ILE A 498 13.21 0.94 -17.82
C ILE A 498 12.15 0.00 -17.24
N GLN A 499 11.15 -0.36 -18.04
CA GLN A 499 10.05 -1.24 -17.61
C GLN A 499 10.44 -2.73 -17.56
N SER A 500 11.36 -3.17 -18.44
CA SER A 500 11.94 -4.52 -18.38
C SER A 500 13.14 -4.57 -17.43
N GLN A 501 13.33 -5.73 -16.79
CA GLN A 501 14.50 -6.10 -15.99
C GLN A 501 15.35 -7.20 -16.65
N ASP A 502 15.15 -7.44 -17.96
CA ASP A 502 15.90 -8.45 -18.72
C ASP A 502 17.34 -7.97 -18.96
N GLU A 503 18.33 -8.83 -18.71
CA GLU A 503 19.76 -8.56 -18.93
C GLU A 503 20.04 -7.83 -20.26
N LYS A 504 19.52 -8.37 -21.36
CA LYS A 504 19.72 -7.82 -22.72
C LYS A 504 19.13 -6.42 -22.94
N GLU A 505 18.14 -6.01 -22.15
CA GLU A 505 17.61 -4.64 -22.16
C GLU A 505 18.36 -3.73 -21.17
N ARG A 506 18.78 -4.27 -20.02
CA ARG A 506 19.62 -3.57 -19.02
C ARG A 506 21.01 -3.20 -19.57
N HIS A 507 21.55 -3.99 -20.49
CA HIS A 507 22.89 -3.84 -21.09
C HIS A 507 22.94 -3.10 -22.44
N LYS A 508 21.84 -2.47 -22.90
CA LYS A 508 21.91 -1.56 -24.06
C LYS A 508 22.59 -0.24 -23.68
N MET A 509 23.52 0.24 -24.53
CA MET A 509 24.27 1.48 -24.28
C MET A 509 23.35 2.69 -24.05
N SER A 510 22.29 2.82 -24.85
CA SER A 510 21.24 3.85 -24.71
C SER A 510 20.55 3.87 -23.34
N ASN A 511 20.55 2.73 -22.65
CA ASN A 511 19.80 2.51 -21.41
C ASN A 511 20.70 2.63 -20.17
N GLN A 512 22.01 2.43 -20.31
CA GLN A 512 22.97 2.42 -19.20
C GLN A 512 22.97 3.73 -18.39
N LYS A 513 23.02 4.90 -19.05
CA LYS A 513 23.05 6.21 -18.37
C LYS A 513 21.87 6.35 -17.42
N ALA A 514 20.64 6.29 -17.94
CA ALA A 514 19.44 6.40 -17.13
C ALA A 514 19.34 5.32 -16.04
N ARG A 515 19.74 4.06 -16.34
CA ARG A 515 19.75 2.97 -15.35
C ARG A 515 20.70 3.28 -14.19
N ARG A 516 21.94 3.70 -14.48
CA ARG A 516 22.95 4.04 -13.47
C ARG A 516 22.61 5.30 -12.69
N GLU A 517 22.01 6.32 -13.31
CA GLU A 517 21.47 7.49 -12.60
C GLU A 517 20.33 7.12 -11.64
N SER A 518 19.48 6.16 -12.02
CA SER A 518 18.42 5.62 -11.15
C SER A 518 18.97 4.75 -10.01
N MET A 519 19.99 3.93 -10.29
CA MET A 519 20.71 3.14 -9.28
C MET A 519 21.43 4.04 -8.28
N SER A 520 22.10 5.10 -8.76
CA SER A 520 22.78 6.11 -7.95
C SER A 520 21.82 6.80 -6.99
N ARG A 521 20.66 7.25 -7.49
CA ARG A 521 19.59 7.80 -6.64
C ARG A 521 19.11 6.79 -5.60
N ALA A 522 18.94 5.52 -5.96
CA ALA A 522 18.53 4.49 -5.02
C ALA A 522 19.59 4.24 -3.92
N ARG A 523 20.88 4.09 -4.28
CA ARG A 523 21.98 3.96 -3.30
C ARG A 523 22.06 5.18 -2.39
N ASN A 524 22.02 6.40 -2.94
CA ASN A 524 22.07 7.63 -2.14
C ASN A 524 20.87 7.76 -1.19
N SER A 525 19.64 7.56 -1.67
CA SER A 525 18.44 7.61 -0.82
C SER A 525 18.49 6.55 0.28
N LEU A 526 19.05 5.37 0.01
CA LEU A 526 19.26 4.35 1.03
C LEU A 526 20.31 4.78 2.08
N LEU A 527 21.49 5.21 1.62
CA LEU A 527 22.61 5.65 2.46
C LEU A 527 22.19 6.78 3.41
N PHE A 528 21.72 7.91 2.87
CA PHE A 528 21.38 9.09 3.67
C PHE A 528 20.18 8.88 4.61
N THR A 529 19.34 7.86 4.36
CA THR A 529 18.20 7.50 5.22
C THR A 529 18.59 6.55 6.36
N THR A 530 19.72 5.83 6.26
CA THR A 530 20.08 4.74 7.18
C THR A 530 21.45 4.86 7.85
N LEU A 531 22.36 5.69 7.35
CA LEU A 531 23.69 5.92 7.94
C LEU A 531 23.57 6.58 9.32
N GLY A 532 23.95 5.85 10.37
CA GLY A 532 23.88 6.32 11.76
C GLY A 532 25.15 7.06 12.21
N PRO A 533 25.07 7.85 13.31
CA PRO A 533 26.24 8.45 13.95
C PRO A 533 27.09 7.43 14.72
N SER A 534 26.65 6.17 14.83
CA SER A 534 27.35 5.06 15.49
C SER A 534 27.88 3.98 14.52
N THR A 535 27.68 4.15 13.21
CA THR A 535 28.15 3.21 12.17
C THR A 535 29.65 3.41 11.91
N SER A 536 30.50 2.38 12.07
CA SER A 536 31.91 2.44 11.66
C SER A 536 32.07 2.10 10.18
N TRP A 537 31.33 1.11 9.68
CA TRP A 537 31.50 0.55 8.34
C TRP A 537 30.18 0.47 7.58
N VAL A 538 30.24 0.69 6.27
CA VAL A 538 29.13 0.47 5.33
C VAL A 538 29.56 -0.63 4.36
N LEU A 539 28.83 -1.72 4.30
CA LEU A 539 29.03 -2.78 3.31
C LEU A 539 27.91 -2.69 2.27
N TRP A 540 28.24 -2.16 1.09
CA TRP A 540 27.38 -2.33 -0.07
C TRP A 540 27.41 -3.79 -0.48
N LEU A 541 26.24 -4.41 -0.65
CA LEU A 541 26.10 -5.80 -1.07
C LEU A 541 24.84 -5.90 -1.92
N ASP A 542 25.01 -6.11 -3.23
CA ASP A 542 23.89 -6.17 -4.16
C ASP A 542 23.11 -7.50 -4.01
N SER A 543 21.80 -7.46 -4.29
CA SER A 543 20.83 -8.50 -3.89
C SER A 543 21.02 -9.88 -4.53
N ASP A 544 21.93 -9.97 -5.47
CA ASP A 544 22.27 -11.11 -6.31
C ASP A 544 23.61 -11.75 -5.91
N ILE A 545 24.30 -11.25 -4.87
CA ILE A 545 25.51 -11.88 -4.32
C ILE A 545 25.14 -12.98 -3.32
N VAL A 546 25.06 -14.20 -3.86
CA VAL A 546 24.51 -15.40 -3.21
C VAL A 546 25.55 -16.31 -2.55
N GLU A 547 26.85 -16.08 -2.75
CA GLU A 547 27.88 -16.83 -2.04
C GLU A 547 29.09 -15.95 -1.68
N THR A 548 29.37 -15.89 -0.38
CA THR A 548 30.56 -15.25 0.20
C THR A 548 31.17 -16.14 1.30
N PRO A 549 32.45 -15.94 1.65
CA PRO A 549 33.02 -16.49 2.87
C PRO A 549 32.27 -15.96 4.10
N ALA A 550 32.00 -16.81 5.08
CA ALA A 550 31.28 -16.40 6.30
C ALA A 550 32.03 -15.30 7.10
N THR A 551 33.31 -15.10 6.83
CA THR A 551 34.20 -14.10 7.42
C THR A 551 34.29 -12.79 6.64
N LEU A 552 33.48 -12.59 5.57
CA LEU A 552 33.56 -11.45 4.65
C LEU A 552 33.83 -10.09 5.31
N ILE A 553 33.08 -9.76 6.37
CA ILE A 553 33.23 -8.49 7.07
C ILE A 553 34.56 -8.43 7.83
N GLN A 554 34.94 -9.50 8.52
CA GLN A 554 36.23 -9.59 9.22
C GLN A 554 37.40 -9.50 8.24
N ASP A 555 37.34 -10.24 7.14
CA ASP A 555 38.39 -10.30 6.12
C ASP A 555 38.60 -8.91 5.49
N LEU A 556 37.51 -8.25 5.06
CA LEU A 556 37.59 -6.91 4.45
C LEU A 556 37.95 -5.81 5.46
N THR A 557 37.46 -5.88 6.72
CA THR A 557 37.83 -4.88 7.75
C THR A 557 39.29 -5.02 8.20
N ALA A 558 39.86 -6.25 8.20
CA ALA A 558 41.26 -6.50 8.55
C ALA A 558 42.26 -5.71 7.68
N HIS A 559 41.92 -5.45 6.42
CA HIS A 559 42.71 -4.60 5.51
C HIS A 559 42.73 -3.11 5.90
N ASN A 560 41.81 -2.65 6.76
CA ASN A 560 41.78 -1.29 7.33
C ASN A 560 41.70 -0.15 6.29
N ARG A 561 41.36 -0.43 5.02
CA ARG A 561 41.32 0.54 3.92
C ARG A 561 40.07 1.44 3.98
N PRO A 562 40.09 2.66 3.41
CA PRO A 562 38.91 3.53 3.36
C PRO A 562 37.78 2.97 2.49
N VAL A 563 38.15 2.37 1.36
CA VAL A 563 37.27 1.71 0.39
C VAL A 563 37.97 0.44 -0.09
N ILE A 564 37.29 -0.71 -0.07
CA ILE A 564 37.84 -1.99 -0.53
C ILE A 564 36.77 -2.89 -1.19
N VAL A 565 37.10 -3.45 -2.36
CA VAL A 565 36.22 -4.33 -3.16
C VAL A 565 36.84 -5.71 -3.42
N PRO A 566 36.23 -6.83 -2.97
CA PRO A 566 36.57 -8.18 -3.43
C PRO A 566 36.18 -8.43 -4.90
N ASN A 567 36.81 -9.42 -5.53
CA ASN A 567 36.59 -9.72 -6.94
C ASN A 567 35.31 -10.55 -7.15
N CYS A 568 34.40 -10.07 -8.00
CA CYS A 568 33.10 -10.72 -8.22
C CYS A 568 33.10 -11.62 -9.46
N PHE A 569 32.80 -12.90 -9.22
CA PHE A 569 32.70 -13.96 -10.22
C PHE A 569 31.26 -14.49 -10.30
N GLN A 570 30.96 -15.31 -11.29
CA GLN A 570 29.70 -16.03 -11.42
C GLN A 570 30.00 -17.51 -11.64
N ARG A 571 29.31 -18.38 -10.88
CA ARG A 571 29.34 -19.84 -11.11
C ARG A 571 28.39 -20.18 -12.25
N TYR A 572 28.81 -20.96 -13.22
CA TYR A 572 27.94 -21.37 -14.34
C TYR A 572 28.20 -22.84 -14.71
N TYR A 573 27.22 -23.48 -15.37
CA TYR A 573 27.42 -24.82 -15.92
C TYR A 573 28.05 -24.72 -17.31
N ASN A 574 29.34 -25.05 -17.40
CA ASN A 574 30.08 -25.07 -18.65
C ASN A 574 29.65 -26.31 -19.47
N LYS A 575 29.01 -26.06 -20.61
CA LYS A 575 28.41 -27.11 -21.46
C LYS A 575 29.46 -27.94 -22.20
N ASP A 576 30.63 -27.38 -22.45
CA ASP A 576 31.71 -28.01 -23.22
C ASP A 576 32.53 -28.94 -22.31
N THR A 577 32.87 -28.50 -21.09
CA THR A 577 33.55 -29.31 -20.07
C THR A 577 32.59 -30.19 -19.25
N LYS A 578 31.27 -29.94 -19.35
CA LYS A 578 30.17 -30.61 -18.64
C LYS A 578 30.26 -30.53 -17.11
N LYS A 579 30.84 -29.44 -16.59
CA LYS A 579 31.09 -29.22 -15.16
C LYS A 579 30.62 -27.83 -14.73
N MET A 580 30.45 -27.65 -13.42
CA MET A 580 30.39 -26.31 -12.85
C MET A 580 31.75 -25.65 -12.98
N ASP A 581 31.74 -24.38 -13.37
CA ASP A 581 32.89 -23.57 -13.74
C ASP A 581 32.67 -22.13 -13.24
N VAL A 582 33.69 -21.27 -13.33
CA VAL A 582 33.63 -19.87 -12.87
C VAL A 582 34.07 -18.91 -13.95
N ARG A 583 33.35 -17.80 -14.09
CA ARG A 583 33.70 -16.69 -14.99
C ARG A 583 33.73 -15.36 -14.22
N PRO A 584 34.59 -14.39 -14.58
CA PRO A 584 34.51 -13.05 -14.02
C PRO A 584 33.14 -12.42 -14.34
N TYR A 585 32.63 -11.59 -13.43
CA TYR A 585 31.31 -10.96 -13.56
C TYR A 585 31.37 -9.44 -13.51
N ASP A 586 32.00 -8.87 -12.49
CA ASP A 586 32.05 -7.41 -12.32
C ASP A 586 33.28 -6.79 -12.99
N PHE A 587 33.03 -5.98 -14.02
CA PHE A 587 34.05 -5.26 -14.78
C PHE A 587 34.21 -3.78 -14.35
N ASN A 588 33.44 -3.30 -13.37
CA ASN A 588 33.48 -1.90 -12.92
C ASN A 588 34.62 -1.62 -11.92
N SER A 589 35.38 -2.65 -11.51
CA SER A 589 36.54 -2.52 -10.64
C SER A 589 37.84 -2.52 -11.46
N TRP A 590 38.50 -1.37 -11.57
CA TRP A 590 39.62 -1.17 -12.50
C TRP A 590 40.63 -0.09 -12.07
N ILE A 591 41.83 -0.19 -12.66
CA ILE A 591 42.86 0.86 -12.65
C ILE A 591 42.72 1.66 -13.95
N ASP A 592 42.81 3.00 -13.88
CA ASP A 592 42.56 3.87 -15.04
C ASP A 592 43.64 3.71 -16.12
N SER A 593 43.40 4.25 -17.32
CA SER A 593 44.35 4.22 -18.43
C SER A 593 44.52 5.61 -19.04
N SER A 594 45.73 5.95 -19.50
CA SER A 594 45.97 7.21 -20.20
C SER A 594 45.14 7.35 -21.48
N THR A 595 44.67 6.24 -22.07
CA THR A 595 43.74 6.25 -23.21
C THR A 595 42.32 6.62 -22.77
N ALA A 596 41.88 6.16 -21.60
CA ALA A 596 40.59 6.54 -21.02
C ALA A 596 40.59 8.00 -20.54
N GLU A 597 41.71 8.48 -19.97
CA GLU A 597 41.89 9.89 -19.60
C GLU A 597 41.86 10.80 -20.84
N GLN A 598 42.61 10.48 -21.90
CA GLN A 598 42.59 11.23 -23.16
C GLN A 598 41.22 11.19 -23.86
N LEU A 599 40.51 10.05 -23.79
CA LEU A 599 39.14 9.96 -24.30
C LEU A 599 38.20 10.89 -23.52
N ALA A 600 38.26 10.87 -22.19
CA ALA A 600 37.49 11.77 -21.32
C ALA A 600 37.76 13.26 -21.61
N GLU A 601 39.01 13.66 -21.86
CA GLU A 601 39.36 15.03 -22.25
C GLU A 601 38.71 15.50 -23.57
N THR A 602 38.31 14.58 -24.45
CA THR A 602 37.60 14.88 -25.71
C THR A 602 36.08 14.83 -25.61
N MET A 603 35.53 14.36 -24.48
CA MET A 603 34.09 14.10 -24.31
C MET A 603 33.30 15.33 -23.85
N GLY A 604 32.01 15.35 -24.20
CA GLY A 604 31.07 16.35 -23.71
C GLY A 604 30.86 16.25 -22.18
N PRO A 605 30.53 17.37 -21.50
CA PRO A 605 30.39 17.40 -20.03
C PRO A 605 29.27 16.49 -19.50
N ASP A 606 28.29 16.18 -20.33
CA ASP A 606 27.17 15.27 -20.02
C ASP A 606 27.42 13.80 -20.44
N GLU A 607 28.56 13.50 -21.06
CA GLU A 607 28.88 12.17 -21.58
C GLU A 607 29.57 11.30 -20.51
N ILE A 608 29.38 9.98 -20.60
CA ILE A 608 29.91 9.01 -19.64
C ILE A 608 30.71 7.89 -20.30
N LEU A 609 31.82 7.53 -19.68
CA LEU A 609 32.57 6.30 -19.96
C LEU A 609 31.87 5.12 -19.29
N LEU A 610 31.87 3.96 -19.97
CA LEU A 610 31.23 2.73 -19.50
C LEU A 610 32.05 1.53 -19.98
N GLU A 611 32.51 0.70 -19.05
CA GLU A 611 33.25 -0.52 -19.40
C GLU A 611 32.39 -1.57 -20.10
N GLY A 612 33.04 -2.41 -20.91
CA GLY A 612 32.42 -3.55 -21.60
C GLY A 612 31.82 -3.23 -22.98
N TYR A 613 31.86 -1.98 -23.44
CA TYR A 613 31.39 -1.61 -24.78
C TYR A 613 32.53 -1.60 -25.80
N ALA A 614 32.47 -2.49 -26.80
CA ALA A 614 33.48 -2.59 -27.86
C ALA A 614 33.63 -1.31 -28.72
N GLU A 615 32.62 -0.44 -28.68
CA GLU A 615 32.60 0.88 -29.35
C GLU A 615 33.39 1.95 -28.56
N LEU A 616 33.73 1.70 -27.29
CA LEU A 616 34.52 2.58 -26.41
C LEU A 616 35.69 1.80 -25.79
N PRO A 617 36.82 1.60 -26.51
CA PRO A 617 37.97 0.88 -25.99
C PRO A 617 38.76 1.75 -24.98
N THR A 618 38.41 1.62 -23.70
CA THR A 618 39.02 2.36 -22.56
C THR A 618 40.44 1.90 -22.22
N TYR A 619 40.81 0.67 -22.56
CA TYR A 619 42.07 0.01 -22.18
C TYR A 619 42.36 -0.02 -20.66
N ARG A 620 41.33 0.08 -19.83
CA ARG A 620 41.44 0.01 -18.36
C ARG A 620 41.84 -1.38 -17.88
N THR A 621 42.63 -1.45 -16.81
CA THR A 621 43.07 -2.73 -16.25
C THR A 621 42.02 -3.26 -15.29
N LEU A 622 41.17 -4.17 -15.78
CA LEU A 622 40.04 -4.71 -15.04
C LEU A 622 40.48 -5.75 -14.00
N MET A 623 40.14 -5.55 -12.73
CA MET A 623 40.49 -6.45 -11.61
C MET A 623 39.97 -7.88 -11.83
N ALA A 624 38.83 -8.01 -12.51
CA ALA A 624 38.24 -9.25 -13.01
C ALA A 624 39.25 -10.23 -13.64
N TYR A 625 40.26 -9.73 -14.35
CA TYR A 625 41.28 -10.55 -15.03
C TYR A 625 42.65 -10.56 -14.32
N MET A 626 42.78 -9.89 -13.17
CA MET A 626 44.03 -9.85 -12.39
C MET A 626 44.15 -11.01 -11.38
N ALA A 627 43.12 -11.85 -11.26
CA ALA A 627 43.02 -12.97 -10.35
C ALA A 627 44.00 -14.10 -10.68
N ASN A 628 44.78 -14.57 -9.70
CA ASN A 628 45.65 -15.74 -9.86
C ASN A 628 44.93 -17.03 -9.47
N SER A 629 44.07 -17.55 -10.34
CA SER A 629 43.28 -18.78 -10.08
C SER A 629 44.12 -20.03 -9.79
N GLY A 630 45.40 -20.07 -10.16
CA GLY A 630 46.30 -21.20 -9.88
C GLY A 630 46.94 -21.16 -8.48
N ALA A 631 47.08 -19.98 -7.89
CA ALA A 631 47.60 -19.79 -6.53
C ALA A 631 47.07 -18.46 -5.94
N PRO A 632 45.77 -18.40 -5.58
CA PRO A 632 45.14 -17.18 -5.10
C PRO A 632 45.71 -16.78 -3.73
N ARG A 633 45.97 -15.49 -3.55
CA ARG A 633 46.37 -14.90 -2.27
C ARG A 633 45.29 -13.91 -1.81
N PRO A 634 44.26 -14.32 -1.06
CA PRO A 634 43.08 -13.48 -0.80
C PRO A 634 43.40 -12.12 -0.14
N SER A 635 44.53 -11.99 0.58
CA SER A 635 45.02 -10.75 1.16
C SER A 635 45.86 -9.86 0.21
N ARG A 636 45.93 -10.19 -1.07
CA ARG A 636 46.62 -9.40 -2.10
C ARG A 636 45.77 -8.17 -2.46
N GLU A 637 46.22 -7.01 -2.02
CA GLU A 637 45.65 -5.73 -2.40
C GLU A 637 46.24 -5.20 -3.72
N ILE A 638 45.43 -4.42 -4.44
CA ILE A 638 45.84 -3.45 -5.47
C ILE A 638 45.12 -2.12 -5.21
N GLU A 639 45.73 -0.99 -5.57
CA GLU A 639 44.97 0.28 -5.63
C GLU A 639 44.13 0.30 -6.91
N LEU A 640 42.98 0.98 -6.89
CA LEU A 640 42.02 1.13 -7.99
C LEU A 640 41.64 2.60 -8.21
N ASP A 641 41.01 2.86 -9.35
CA ASP A 641 40.43 4.16 -9.72
C ASP A 641 38.90 4.09 -9.90
N GLY A 642 38.40 2.95 -10.37
CA GLY A 642 36.97 2.58 -10.36
C GLY A 642 36.71 1.35 -9.48
N VAL A 643 35.53 1.27 -8.88
CA VAL A 643 35.03 0.10 -8.15
C VAL A 643 33.61 -0.22 -8.60
N GLY A 644 33.24 -1.49 -8.52
CA GLY A 644 31.84 -1.92 -8.66
C GLY A 644 31.08 -1.95 -7.34
N GLY A 645 29.77 -2.19 -7.43
CA GLY A 645 28.85 -2.18 -6.29
C GLY A 645 28.52 -3.54 -5.69
N THR A 646 28.95 -4.64 -6.32
CA THR A 646 28.47 -6.00 -6.01
C THR A 646 28.69 -6.38 -4.55
N ALA A 647 29.92 -6.19 -4.07
CA ALA A 647 30.27 -6.23 -2.66
C ALA A 647 31.39 -5.21 -2.45
N LEU A 648 31.17 -4.18 -1.64
CA LEU A 648 32.06 -3.03 -1.51
C LEU A 648 32.00 -2.50 -0.08
N LEU A 649 33.11 -2.67 0.66
CA LEU A 649 33.22 -2.18 2.03
C LEU A 649 33.82 -0.77 2.05
N VAL A 650 33.17 0.14 2.78
CA VAL A 650 33.51 1.56 2.89
C VAL A 650 33.55 1.94 4.37
N LYS A 651 34.58 2.69 4.80
CA LYS A 651 34.55 3.33 6.13
C LYS A 651 33.47 4.41 6.13
N ALA A 652 32.60 4.41 7.13
CA ALA A 652 31.45 5.31 7.18
C ALA A 652 31.84 6.79 7.06
N ASP A 653 33.04 7.16 7.51
CA ASP A 653 33.57 8.52 7.43
C ASP A 653 33.79 9.00 5.99
N VAL A 654 34.13 8.11 5.06
CA VAL A 654 34.22 8.42 3.61
C VAL A 654 32.87 8.91 3.07
N HIS A 655 31.77 8.30 3.55
CA HIS A 655 30.41 8.74 3.23
C HIS A 655 29.98 10.00 4.02
N ARG A 656 30.48 10.22 5.25
CA ARG A 656 30.20 11.43 6.04
C ARG A 656 30.87 12.69 5.47
N ASP A 657 32.08 12.55 4.94
CA ASP A 657 32.82 13.60 4.23
C ASP A 657 32.21 13.94 2.86
N GLY A 658 31.19 13.17 2.42
CA GLY A 658 30.35 13.48 1.27
C GLY A 658 30.57 12.59 0.05
N ALA A 659 31.40 11.54 0.11
CA ALA A 659 31.50 10.59 -0.99
C ALA A 659 30.16 9.84 -1.16
N MET A 660 29.54 9.99 -2.32
CA MET A 660 28.26 9.39 -2.66
C MET A 660 28.28 8.91 -4.11
N PHE A 661 27.21 8.25 -4.55
CA PHE A 661 27.10 7.73 -5.92
C PHE A 661 26.54 8.84 -6.81
N PRO A 662 27.35 9.52 -7.66
CA PRO A 662 26.84 10.65 -8.43
C PRO A 662 25.80 10.16 -9.44
N ALA A 663 24.58 10.69 -9.32
CA ALA A 663 23.47 10.45 -10.24
C ALA A 663 23.50 11.40 -11.45
N PHE A 664 24.72 11.82 -11.82
CA PHE A 664 25.06 12.76 -12.88
C PHE A 664 26.52 12.50 -13.27
N PRO A 665 26.98 12.91 -14.47
CA PRO A 665 28.37 12.73 -14.88
C PRO A 665 29.35 13.47 -13.97
N PHE A 666 30.31 12.74 -13.40
CA PHE A 666 31.34 13.27 -12.52
C PHE A 666 32.70 12.76 -13.01
N TYR A 667 33.48 13.62 -13.66
CA TYR A 667 34.66 13.22 -14.46
C TYR A 667 34.33 12.12 -15.48
N HIS A 668 33.19 12.25 -16.17
CA HIS A 668 32.64 11.27 -17.12
C HIS A 668 32.35 9.87 -16.51
N LEU A 669 32.33 9.75 -15.18
CA LEU A 669 31.91 8.56 -14.46
C LEU A 669 30.56 8.79 -13.77
N VAL A 670 29.88 7.71 -13.38
CA VAL A 670 28.56 7.73 -12.74
C VAL A 670 28.48 6.57 -11.74
N GLU A 671 27.57 6.64 -10.76
CA GLU A 671 27.32 5.55 -9.81
C GLU A 671 28.57 5.09 -9.04
N THR A 672 28.94 3.80 -9.06
CA THR A 672 30.02 3.21 -8.25
C THR A 672 31.43 3.68 -8.67
N GLU A 673 31.68 3.79 -9.97
CA GLU A 673 32.92 4.36 -10.52
C GLU A 673 33.05 5.86 -10.19
N GLY A 674 31.94 6.60 -10.28
CA GLY A 674 31.88 8.01 -9.88
C GLY A 674 32.12 8.21 -8.38
N PHE A 675 31.63 7.29 -7.53
CA PHE A 675 31.91 7.26 -6.10
C PHE A 675 33.40 7.05 -5.80
N ALA A 676 34.07 6.14 -6.49
CA ALA A 676 35.52 5.93 -6.31
C ALA A 676 36.32 7.21 -6.64
N LYS A 677 36.02 7.86 -7.77
CA LYS A 677 36.64 9.16 -8.11
C LYS A 677 36.33 10.23 -7.06
N MET A 678 35.13 10.23 -6.47
CA MET A 678 34.74 11.18 -5.42
C MET A 678 35.51 10.95 -4.11
N ALA A 679 35.70 9.69 -3.70
CA ALA A 679 36.56 9.33 -2.57
C ALA A 679 38.01 9.78 -2.80
N LYS A 680 38.59 9.54 -4.01
CA LYS A 680 39.93 10.02 -4.37
C LYS A 680 40.02 11.56 -4.39
N ARG A 681 38.95 12.28 -4.77
CA ARG A 681 38.89 13.76 -4.69
C ARG A 681 38.79 14.30 -3.25
N LEU A 682 38.31 13.50 -2.30
CA LEU A 682 38.33 13.80 -0.86
C LEU A 682 39.64 13.38 -0.16
N GLY A 683 40.59 12.78 -0.89
CA GLY A 683 41.89 12.36 -0.36
C GLY A 683 41.96 10.91 0.12
N TYR A 684 40.90 10.12 -0.07
CA TYR A 684 40.87 8.69 0.27
C TYR A 684 41.41 7.82 -0.86
N SER A 685 42.26 6.84 -0.52
CA SER A 685 42.70 5.79 -1.44
C SER A 685 41.70 4.63 -1.48
N VAL A 686 41.61 3.99 -2.65
CA VAL A 686 40.59 2.99 -3.00
C VAL A 686 41.29 1.71 -3.44
N TYR A 687 40.89 0.55 -2.90
CA TYR A 687 41.60 -0.72 -3.10
C TYR A 687 40.69 -1.84 -3.59
N GLY A 688 41.30 -2.87 -4.19
CA GLY A 688 40.64 -4.11 -4.58
C GLY A 688 41.42 -5.35 -4.17
N LEU A 689 40.73 -6.48 -4.04
CA LEU A 689 41.31 -7.80 -3.73
C LEU A 689 41.11 -8.78 -4.91
N PRO A 690 41.97 -8.75 -5.95
CA PRO A 690 41.82 -9.58 -7.15
C PRO A 690 41.74 -11.10 -6.89
N ASP A 691 42.33 -11.57 -5.79
CA ASP A 691 42.39 -13.00 -5.44
C ASP A 691 41.40 -13.39 -4.31
N TYR A 692 40.51 -12.48 -3.88
CA TYR A 692 39.41 -12.76 -2.94
C TYR A 692 38.10 -12.80 -3.71
N PHE A 693 37.33 -13.89 -3.59
CA PHE A 693 36.16 -14.12 -4.46
C PHE A 693 34.82 -14.04 -3.73
N VAL A 694 33.88 -13.32 -4.34
CA VAL A 694 32.43 -13.39 -4.05
C VAL A 694 31.70 -13.82 -5.32
N TYR A 695 30.53 -14.46 -5.19
CA TYR A 695 29.80 -14.97 -6.35
C TYR A 695 28.40 -14.38 -6.51
N HIS A 696 28.15 -13.85 -7.71
CA HIS A 696 26.85 -13.44 -8.22
C HIS A 696 26.01 -14.65 -8.65
N TYR A 697 24.69 -14.52 -8.52
CA TYR A 697 23.68 -15.48 -8.95
C TYR A 697 23.81 -15.82 -10.45
N ASN A 698 23.47 -17.05 -10.84
CA ASN A 698 23.43 -17.44 -12.24
C ASN A 698 22.02 -17.26 -12.83
N GLU A 699 21.79 -16.11 -13.48
CA GLU A 699 20.56 -15.85 -14.26
C GLU A 699 20.32 -16.87 -15.40
#